data_AF-A0A2S8GKK2-F1
#
_entry.id   AF-A0A2S8GKK2-F1
#
_cell.length_a   1.000
_cell.length_b   1.000
_cell.length_c   1.000
_cell.angle_alpha   90.00
_cell.angle_beta   90.00
_cell.angle_gamma   90.00
#
_symmetry.space_group_name_H-M   'P 1'
#
loop_
_entity.id
_entity.type
_entity.pdbx_description
1 polymer ?
#
loop_
_entity_poly.entity_id
_entity_poly.type
_entity_poly.pdbx_seq_one_letter_code
_entity_poly.pdbx_strand_id
1 'polypeptide(L)'
;MRAPSAYPLCSWMIFGLLISLGSIQSAAAEDEIDYGNDIRPLLSNNCYSCHGPDEEHRSGGFRLDDSASAYGAADSGANPIVPGNVDASEIFARIISTDPDLQMPPADSNKSLKPEEVEKIRKWIAAGAKFERHWSFQPVANPQPPTPQQAAWATNPIDNFVMARLEKAGLAPSDPASKERLIRRVTFDLTGLPPTIAEVKAFVADESPDAYEKLVDRLLASPHYGEHMARFWLDAARFGDTHGLHLDNYREMWLYRDWVIQAFNTNQPFDQFTVEQLAGDLLENPTEDQKVASGFNRCHVTTNEGGSIAAEVESRNVIDRVTTTGTVFMGLTFECTRCHDHKYDPLTMNDFYSMYAFFNSFDYNPMDGNNKAHAPTIRIVSAEDQQKIASLQQEIETAKSTIAEQLAAIEYKEPETVAPEDDQPTELVWIDDDAPAGANLQGNYPWAWVEAPEPVYSGKRATKRTSKELSQHFFTDAEKPLDVYKDDVLFAYVYLDPADPPKEIMLQWNNGAWEHRVYWGENVIPWGSEGSASRKRQGDLPPLGEWVRLEIPVGVVNLKPGEKINGWAFTQFGGTVYWDKAGVLTREGRDRAYRSLSQWATELAAAQKPSEPNNIVVIAKKEVDKRSEAEQKELQNYFLEHAYLDSRETFAPLHKTISDSEKSIQSITNESPTTLVSQEKKEPVASHIMERGEYDQLGEVVPRATPGMLPPMKEGQPMNRLGLAQWLVDPEHPLTARVTVNRFWQQIFGTGLVKTSEDFGLQGEPPSHPQLLDWLSSQFIAEGWDVKKMLKRMVMSSTYRQSSRLTPEKLAADPANRLYSRGPRYRLDAEMIRDQALTVSGLMVDQVGGPSVKPPQPAGLWEAVGYSSSNTARFKADEGHEKVHRRTLYTFIKRTSPPPEMSTLDAPSRESCTVRRERTNTPLQALMLMNDPQFVEAARALANRAIQEGGDSAESRAAWMLKLCLSREATDTEVAEVVKLVAAAREHFAADPKAAEALLAVDTAPKDKEVDMADAAAWTLAANLVLNLDEVITKN
;
A
#
# COMPACT_ATOMS: atom_id res chain seq x y z
N MET A 1 54.13 -56.29 -51.73
CA MET A 1 53.31 -57.40 -52.28
C MET A 1 52.13 -56.78 -53.01
N ARG A 2 51.96 -57.21 -54.27
CA ARG A 2 50.92 -57.01 -55.31
C ARG A 2 49.86 -55.88 -55.23
N ALA A 3 49.93 -55.04 -56.27
CA ALA A 3 48.92 -54.22 -56.96
C ALA A 3 47.86 -55.10 -57.70
N PRO A 4 46.95 -54.61 -58.60
CA PRO A 4 46.90 -53.33 -59.35
C PRO A 4 45.47 -52.71 -59.47
N SER A 5 45.12 -51.62 -60.18
CA SER A 5 45.68 -50.79 -61.27
C SER A 5 44.86 -49.47 -61.31
N ALA A 6 45.50 -48.29 -61.28
CA ALA A 6 45.78 -47.38 -62.41
C ALA A 6 44.61 -46.44 -62.80
N TYR A 7 44.72 -45.14 -63.10
CA TYR A 7 45.75 -44.06 -63.03
C TYR A 7 45.01 -42.74 -63.47
N PRO A 8 45.62 -41.54 -63.42
CA PRO A 8 44.96 -40.25 -63.22
C PRO A 8 45.20 -39.25 -64.38
N LEU A 9 44.74 -37.99 -64.28
CA LEU A 9 45.56 -36.75 -64.39
C LEU A 9 44.74 -35.44 -64.56
N CYS A 10 45.24 -34.44 -63.83
CA CYS A 10 45.08 -32.97 -63.82
C CYS A 10 44.40 -32.18 -64.97
N SER A 11 43.61 -31.19 -64.51
CA SER A 11 43.40 -29.78 -64.94
C SER A 11 43.29 -29.40 -66.43
N TRP A 12 42.28 -28.57 -66.76
CA TRP A 12 42.35 -27.21 -67.38
C TRP A 12 40.93 -26.63 -67.66
N MET A 13 40.76 -25.33 -67.34
CA MET A 13 39.91 -24.25 -67.95
C MET A 13 38.43 -24.44 -68.40
N ILE A 14 37.54 -23.63 -67.78
CA ILE A 14 36.71 -22.51 -68.32
C ILE A 14 35.77 -22.69 -69.56
N PHE A 15 34.53 -22.18 -69.41
CA PHE A 15 33.44 -21.87 -70.40
C PHE A 15 32.69 -23.07 -71.02
N GLY A 16 31.36 -23.10 -71.19
CA GLY A 16 30.28 -22.16 -70.93
C GLY A 16 28.93 -22.71 -71.49
N LEU A 17 27.83 -22.21 -70.92
CA LEU A 17 26.45 -22.03 -71.44
C LEU A 17 25.67 -23.19 -72.12
N LEU A 18 24.51 -23.55 -71.54
CA LEU A 18 23.17 -23.41 -72.16
C LEU A 18 22.09 -24.11 -71.32
N ILE A 19 21.42 -23.38 -70.42
CA ILE A 19 20.04 -23.68 -70.03
C ILE A 19 19.25 -22.37 -70.02
N SER A 20 18.22 -22.34 -70.85
CA SER A 20 17.27 -21.27 -71.08
C SER A 20 16.47 -20.93 -69.81
N LEU A 21 16.61 -19.68 -69.36
CA LEU A 21 15.77 -19.01 -68.37
C LEU A 21 14.41 -18.66 -68.97
N GLY A 22 13.35 -19.23 -68.42
CA GLY A 22 12.01 -18.67 -68.49
C GLY A 22 11.84 -17.72 -67.30
N SER A 23 11.95 -16.43 -67.54
CA SER A 23 11.75 -15.37 -66.55
C SER A 23 10.27 -15.28 -66.16
N ILE A 24 9.92 -15.77 -64.97
CA ILE A 24 8.69 -15.32 -64.29
C ILE A 24 9.08 -14.04 -63.55
N GLN A 25 8.77 -12.90 -64.15
CA GLN A 25 8.80 -11.61 -63.47
C GLN A 25 7.68 -11.61 -62.44
N SER A 26 8.04 -11.83 -61.18
CA SER A 26 7.23 -11.38 -60.05
C SER A 26 7.23 -9.85 -60.10
N ALA A 27 6.09 -9.26 -60.46
CA ALA A 27 5.86 -7.86 -60.22
C ALA A 27 5.86 -7.66 -58.70
N ALA A 28 6.95 -7.15 -58.16
CA ALA A 28 6.94 -6.58 -56.83
C ALA A 28 5.89 -5.47 -56.85
N ALA A 29 4.82 -5.63 -56.07
CA ALA A 29 3.94 -4.53 -55.78
C ALA A 29 4.81 -3.40 -55.21
N GLU A 30 4.82 -2.23 -55.85
CA GLU A 30 5.39 -1.04 -55.22
C GLU A 30 4.59 -0.82 -53.93
N ASP A 31 5.25 -0.96 -52.77
CA ASP A 31 4.65 -0.58 -51.49
C ASP A 31 4.21 0.89 -51.61
N GLU A 32 2.91 1.12 -51.51
CA GLU A 32 2.31 2.46 -51.50
C GLU A 32 2.86 3.22 -50.29
N ILE A 33 3.31 4.47 -50.49
CA ILE A 33 3.91 5.26 -49.41
C ILE A 33 2.83 5.65 -48.40
N ASP A 34 2.98 5.19 -47.16
CA ASP A 34 2.06 5.48 -46.05
C ASP A 34 2.56 6.68 -45.24
N TYR A 35 1.75 7.75 -45.15
CA TYR A 35 2.20 8.96 -44.44
C TYR A 35 2.53 8.67 -42.97
N GLY A 36 1.72 7.86 -42.29
CA GLY A 36 1.87 7.58 -40.86
C GLY A 36 3.16 6.82 -40.51
N ASN A 37 3.50 5.80 -41.31
CA ASN A 37 4.61 4.89 -41.07
C ASN A 37 5.90 5.30 -41.79
N ASP A 38 5.81 5.87 -42.99
CA ASP A 38 6.98 6.17 -43.82
C ASP A 38 7.41 7.64 -43.77
N ILE A 39 6.47 8.58 -43.68
CA ILE A 39 6.77 10.01 -43.87
C ILE A 39 6.80 10.78 -42.55
N ARG A 40 5.79 10.63 -41.70
CA ARG A 40 5.71 11.36 -40.43
C ARG A 40 6.94 11.15 -39.54
N PRO A 41 7.49 9.93 -39.37
CA PRO A 41 8.72 9.76 -38.60
C PRO A 41 9.91 10.54 -39.18
N LEU A 42 10.00 10.65 -40.51
CA LEU A 42 11.04 11.44 -41.17
C LEU A 42 10.88 12.94 -40.88
N LEU A 43 9.65 13.47 -40.99
CA LEU A 43 9.37 14.88 -40.71
C LEU A 43 9.51 15.20 -39.21
N SER A 44 9.00 14.34 -38.33
CA SER A 44 9.08 14.49 -36.88
C SER A 44 10.53 14.50 -36.41
N ASN A 45 11.34 13.53 -36.86
CA ASN A 45 12.72 13.42 -36.43
C ASN A 45 13.60 14.52 -37.01
N ASN A 46 13.35 15.00 -38.24
CA ASN A 46 14.29 15.87 -38.95
C ASN A 46 13.82 17.33 -39.07
N CYS A 47 12.52 17.62 -38.98
CA CYS A 47 11.95 18.92 -39.36
C CYS A 47 11.12 19.59 -38.25
N TYR A 48 10.37 18.84 -37.43
CA TYR A 48 9.41 19.44 -36.48
C TYR A 48 10.05 20.27 -35.37
N SER A 49 11.34 20.09 -35.08
CA SER A 49 12.02 20.96 -34.11
C SER A 49 12.03 22.44 -34.51
N CYS A 50 11.91 22.76 -35.81
CA CYS A 50 11.86 24.13 -36.32
C CYS A 50 10.58 24.42 -37.12
N HIS A 51 9.86 23.39 -37.56
CA HIS A 51 8.64 23.51 -38.36
C HIS A 51 7.47 22.71 -37.74
N GLY A 52 7.42 22.63 -36.41
CA GLY A 52 6.41 21.90 -35.66
C GLY A 52 5.47 22.82 -34.86
N PRO A 53 4.73 22.24 -33.89
CA PRO A 53 3.74 22.97 -33.08
C PRO A 53 4.31 24.10 -32.23
N ASP A 54 5.52 23.97 -31.69
CA ASP A 54 6.15 24.98 -30.82
C ASP A 54 6.41 26.31 -31.54
N GLU A 55 5.67 27.36 -31.16
CA GLU A 55 5.72 28.68 -31.81
C GLU A 55 7.02 29.44 -31.55
N GLU A 56 7.62 29.32 -30.35
CA GLU A 56 8.83 30.06 -29.99
C GLU A 56 10.05 29.64 -30.83
N HIS A 57 10.08 28.38 -31.27
CA HIS A 57 11.14 27.82 -32.11
C HIS A 57 10.76 27.70 -33.60
N ARG A 58 9.56 28.16 -33.98
CA ARG A 58 9.04 28.00 -35.35
C ARG A 58 9.76 28.93 -36.32
N SER A 59 10.31 28.34 -37.37
CA SER A 59 11.01 29.03 -38.46
C SER A 59 10.14 29.08 -39.72
N GLY A 60 10.15 30.22 -40.40
CA GLY A 60 9.49 30.41 -41.69
C GLY A 60 7.96 30.51 -41.66
N GLY A 61 7.34 30.58 -40.48
CA GLY A 61 5.91 30.90 -40.36
C GLY A 61 4.93 29.76 -40.71
N PHE A 62 5.40 28.53 -40.89
CA PHE A 62 4.58 27.37 -41.22
C PHE A 62 4.87 26.15 -40.34
N ARG A 63 3.96 25.18 -40.40
CA ARG A 63 3.99 23.91 -39.68
C ARG A 63 3.94 22.76 -40.68
N LEU A 64 4.78 21.76 -40.46
CA LEU A 64 4.80 20.50 -41.22
C LEU A 64 4.01 19.40 -40.55
N ASP A 65 3.50 19.60 -39.34
CA ASP A 65 2.59 18.68 -38.65
C ASP A 65 1.11 18.96 -38.95
N ASP A 66 0.79 20.17 -39.42
CA ASP A 66 -0.54 20.59 -39.86
C ASP A 66 -0.62 20.71 -41.38
N SER A 67 -1.54 19.98 -42.00
CA SER A 67 -1.66 19.95 -43.47
C SER A 67 -2.04 21.30 -44.08
N ALA A 68 -2.90 22.08 -43.42
CA ALA A 68 -3.34 23.38 -43.95
C ALA A 68 -2.17 24.37 -43.97
N SER A 69 -1.35 24.36 -42.91
CA SER A 69 -0.13 25.15 -42.82
C SER A 69 0.94 24.67 -43.79
N ALA A 70 1.15 23.35 -43.94
CA ALA A 70 2.16 22.79 -44.85
C ALA A 70 1.88 23.09 -46.33
N TYR A 71 0.61 23.23 -46.71
CA TYR A 71 0.20 23.64 -48.06
C TYR A 71 0.10 25.16 -48.24
N GLY A 72 0.10 25.91 -47.13
CA GLY A 72 0.02 27.36 -47.12
C GLY A 72 1.34 28.03 -47.53
N ALA A 73 1.33 29.36 -47.64
CA ALA A 73 2.54 30.12 -47.91
C ALA A 73 3.37 30.27 -46.63
N ALA A 74 4.68 30.00 -46.73
CA ALA A 74 5.66 30.37 -45.72
C ALA A 74 5.94 31.89 -45.75
N ASP A 75 6.69 32.40 -44.77
CA ASP A 75 7.13 33.81 -44.72
C ASP A 75 7.94 34.22 -45.96
N SER A 76 8.57 33.26 -46.64
CA SER A 76 9.28 33.47 -47.91
C SER A 76 8.36 33.71 -49.11
N GLY A 77 7.05 33.48 -48.95
CA GLY A 77 6.05 33.48 -50.02
C GLY A 77 5.97 32.18 -50.84
N ALA A 78 6.88 31.22 -50.60
CA ALA A 78 6.83 29.90 -51.22
C ALA A 78 5.95 28.94 -50.39
N ASN A 79 5.35 27.93 -51.05
CA ASN A 79 4.63 26.89 -50.34
C ASN A 79 5.60 25.77 -49.92
N PRO A 80 5.63 25.37 -48.64
CA PRO A 80 6.48 24.27 -48.18
C PRO A 80 6.22 23.00 -48.98
N ILE A 81 4.94 22.66 -49.18
CA ILE A 81 4.49 21.50 -49.94
C ILE A 81 3.44 21.93 -50.96
N VAL A 82 3.64 21.55 -52.22
CA VAL A 82 2.65 21.63 -53.29
C VAL A 82 2.21 20.21 -53.65
N PRO A 83 1.02 19.76 -53.19
CA PRO A 83 0.51 18.42 -53.45
C PRO A 83 0.59 18.04 -54.94
N GLY A 84 1.26 16.92 -55.24
CA GLY A 84 1.41 16.40 -56.60
C GLY A 84 2.50 17.06 -57.44
N ASN A 85 3.19 18.08 -56.91
CA ASN A 85 4.25 18.80 -57.63
C ASN A 85 5.52 18.93 -56.76
N VAL A 86 6.42 17.98 -56.94
CA VAL A 86 7.71 17.92 -56.23
C VAL A 86 8.58 19.15 -56.51
N ASP A 87 8.68 19.57 -57.78
CA ASP A 87 9.56 20.67 -58.19
C ASP A 87 9.08 22.03 -57.66
N ALA A 88 7.78 22.18 -57.42
CA ALA A 88 7.19 23.38 -56.82
C ALA A 88 7.16 23.35 -55.28
N SER A 89 7.54 22.23 -54.65
CA SER A 89 7.55 22.07 -53.19
C SER A 89 8.89 22.52 -52.62
N GLU A 90 8.89 23.64 -51.89
CA GLU A 90 10.12 24.23 -51.33
C GLU A 90 10.85 23.25 -50.42
N ILE A 91 10.14 22.44 -49.63
CA ILE A 91 10.76 21.46 -48.74
C ILE A 91 11.68 20.49 -49.50
N PHE A 92 11.28 20.05 -50.70
CA PHE A 92 12.05 19.09 -51.46
C PHE A 92 13.30 19.76 -52.05
N ALA A 93 13.16 20.99 -52.55
CA ALA A 93 14.29 21.80 -53.02
C ALA A 93 15.34 22.01 -51.92
N ARG A 94 14.90 22.24 -50.66
CA ARG A 94 15.77 22.38 -49.50
C ARG A 94 16.46 21.07 -49.09
N ILE A 95 15.74 19.95 -49.15
CA ILE A 95 16.28 18.62 -48.80
C ILE A 95 17.39 18.19 -49.75
N ILE A 96 17.27 18.48 -51.04
CA ILE A 96 18.26 18.09 -52.06
C ILE A 96 19.34 19.15 -52.32
N SER A 97 19.25 20.31 -51.65
CA SER A 97 20.21 21.40 -51.83
C SER A 97 21.60 20.98 -51.36
N THR A 98 22.62 21.34 -52.14
CA THR A 98 24.03 21.21 -51.78
C THR A 98 24.62 22.51 -51.21
N ASP A 99 23.85 23.59 -51.21
CA ASP A 99 24.21 24.86 -50.58
C ASP A 99 23.97 24.77 -49.07
N PRO A 100 25.03 24.86 -48.23
CA PRO A 100 24.90 24.76 -46.77
C PRO A 100 23.94 25.77 -46.15
N ASP A 101 23.74 26.94 -46.77
CA ASP A 101 22.84 27.99 -46.26
C ASP A 101 21.35 27.70 -46.60
N LEU A 102 21.09 26.80 -47.55
CA LEU A 102 19.75 26.43 -48.01
C LEU A 102 19.36 25.01 -47.65
N GLN A 103 20.33 24.14 -47.35
CA GLN A 103 20.12 22.74 -47.05
C GLN A 103 19.27 22.55 -45.79
N MET A 104 18.27 21.67 -45.87
CA MET A 104 17.46 21.24 -44.73
C MET A 104 17.47 19.70 -44.61
N PRO A 105 17.69 19.11 -43.42
CA PRO A 105 18.01 19.77 -42.16
C PRO A 105 19.35 20.54 -42.22
N PRO A 106 19.48 21.66 -41.48
CA PRO A 106 20.72 22.44 -41.45
C PRO A 106 21.91 21.60 -40.97
N ALA A 107 23.11 21.88 -41.47
CA ALA A 107 24.30 21.09 -41.14
C ALA A 107 24.66 21.10 -39.64
N ASP A 108 24.35 22.19 -38.94
CA ASP A 108 24.55 22.36 -37.50
C ASP A 108 23.50 21.63 -36.63
N SER A 109 22.41 21.16 -37.22
CA SER A 109 21.40 20.34 -36.52
C SER A 109 21.90 18.92 -36.21
N ASN A 110 23.02 18.49 -36.80
CA ASN A 110 23.54 17.11 -36.78
C ASN A 110 22.54 16.04 -37.27
N LYS A 111 21.54 16.44 -38.07
CA LYS A 111 20.56 15.55 -38.70
C LYS A 111 20.74 15.55 -40.21
N SER A 112 20.50 14.41 -40.83
CA SER A 112 20.58 14.25 -42.29
C SER A 112 19.64 13.15 -42.74
N LEU A 113 18.98 13.36 -43.88
CA LEU A 113 18.16 12.32 -44.52
C LEU A 113 19.04 11.43 -45.41
N LYS A 114 18.81 10.13 -45.37
CA LYS A 114 19.45 9.17 -46.27
C LYS A 114 18.80 9.23 -47.66
N PRO A 115 19.50 8.83 -48.74
CA PRO A 115 18.94 8.86 -50.10
C PRO A 115 17.59 8.16 -50.23
N GLU A 116 17.40 7.02 -49.55
CA GLU A 116 16.13 6.30 -49.52
C GLU A 116 14.99 7.07 -48.82
N GLU A 117 15.30 7.86 -47.80
CA GLU A 117 14.33 8.67 -47.05
C GLU A 117 13.91 9.89 -47.87
N VAL A 118 14.86 10.53 -48.56
CA VAL A 118 14.59 11.60 -49.53
C VAL A 118 13.65 11.11 -50.63
N GLU A 119 13.89 9.92 -51.16
CA GLU A 119 13.06 9.32 -52.20
C GLU A 119 11.63 9.01 -51.71
N LYS A 120 11.46 8.57 -50.46
CA LYS A 120 10.13 8.41 -49.85
C LYS A 120 9.36 9.73 -49.81
N ILE A 121 9.99 10.81 -49.34
CA ILE A 121 9.38 12.15 -49.31
C ILE A 121 9.02 12.60 -50.73
N ARG A 122 9.90 12.38 -51.70
CA ARG A 122 9.64 12.69 -53.12
C ARG A 122 8.40 11.98 -53.65
N LYS A 123 8.32 10.67 -53.45
CA LYS A 123 7.18 9.83 -53.90
C LYS A 123 5.88 10.26 -53.21
N TRP A 124 5.92 10.55 -51.92
CA TRP A 124 4.76 11.03 -51.18
C TRP A 124 4.24 12.37 -51.72
N ILE A 125 5.11 13.35 -51.94
CA ILE A 125 4.71 14.64 -52.51
C ILE A 125 4.11 14.44 -53.91
N ALA A 126 4.77 13.63 -54.76
CA ALA A 126 4.28 13.31 -56.09
C ALA A 126 2.91 12.62 -56.07
N ALA A 127 2.61 11.81 -55.05
CA ALA A 127 1.34 11.14 -54.86
C ALA A 127 0.23 12.05 -54.27
N GLY A 128 0.48 13.35 -54.13
CA GLY A 128 -0.48 14.32 -53.62
C GLY A 128 -0.30 14.67 -52.14
N ALA A 129 0.82 14.28 -51.53
CA ALA A 129 1.24 14.66 -50.18
C ALA A 129 0.16 14.46 -49.10
N LYS A 130 -0.67 13.41 -49.18
CA LYS A 130 -1.79 13.21 -48.24
C LYS A 130 -1.28 13.10 -46.81
N PHE A 131 -1.85 13.91 -45.92
CA PHE A 131 -1.63 13.84 -44.48
C PHE A 131 -2.67 12.94 -43.83
N GLU A 132 -2.24 12.20 -42.80
CA GLU A 132 -3.10 11.39 -41.96
C GLU A 132 -2.94 11.77 -40.50
N ARG A 133 -3.94 11.49 -39.67
CA ARG A 133 -3.82 11.62 -38.20
C ARG A 133 -2.91 10.53 -37.66
N HIS A 134 -2.26 10.79 -36.52
CA HIS A 134 -1.44 9.77 -35.88
C HIS A 134 -2.29 8.56 -35.49
N TRP A 135 -1.76 7.35 -35.68
CA TRP A 135 -2.51 6.09 -35.54
C TRP A 135 -3.16 5.98 -34.15
N SER A 136 -2.49 6.48 -33.11
CA SER A 136 -2.96 6.43 -31.72
C SER A 136 -4.10 7.42 -31.42
N PHE A 137 -4.28 8.45 -32.25
CA PHE A 137 -5.36 9.45 -32.13
C PHE A 137 -6.54 9.16 -33.06
N GLN A 138 -6.46 8.09 -33.86
CA GLN A 138 -7.60 7.59 -34.62
C GLN A 138 -8.42 6.64 -33.75
N PRO A 139 -9.74 6.52 -33.94
CA PRO A 139 -10.56 5.53 -33.24
C PRO A 139 -9.97 4.11 -33.32
N VAL A 140 -10.22 3.29 -32.31
CA VAL A 140 -9.73 1.90 -32.28
C VAL A 140 -10.35 1.12 -33.43
N ALA A 141 -9.51 0.60 -34.34
CA ALA A 141 -9.99 -0.27 -35.41
C ALA A 141 -10.29 -1.68 -34.88
N ASN A 142 -11.16 -2.42 -35.57
CA ASN A 142 -11.39 -3.85 -35.34
C ASN A 142 -10.96 -4.66 -36.57
N PRO A 143 -9.64 -4.77 -36.84
CA PRO A 143 -9.16 -5.48 -38.01
C PRO A 143 -9.47 -6.98 -37.91
N GLN A 144 -9.85 -7.59 -39.03
CA GLN A 144 -10.02 -9.03 -39.08
C GLN A 144 -8.66 -9.72 -38.95
N PRO A 145 -8.55 -10.82 -38.17
CA PRO A 145 -7.33 -11.60 -38.10
C PRO A 145 -6.87 -12.06 -39.49
N PRO A 146 -5.58 -11.94 -39.83
CA PRO A 146 -5.08 -12.36 -41.14
C PRO A 146 -5.17 -13.89 -41.29
N THR A 147 -5.07 -14.37 -42.53
CA THR A 147 -4.96 -15.81 -42.84
C THR A 147 -3.52 -16.11 -43.30
N PRO A 148 -2.58 -16.40 -42.38
CA PRO A 148 -1.18 -16.67 -42.73
C PRO A 148 -1.03 -18.00 -43.47
N GLN A 149 0.10 -18.21 -44.16
CA GLN A 149 0.35 -19.46 -44.89
C GLN A 149 0.40 -20.67 -43.93
N GLN A 150 0.96 -20.47 -42.75
CA GLN A 150 1.04 -21.47 -41.67
C GLN A 150 -0.10 -21.32 -40.64
N ALA A 151 -1.33 -21.09 -41.10
CA ALA A 151 -2.52 -20.94 -40.23
C ALA A 151 -2.75 -22.13 -39.27
N ALA A 152 -2.25 -23.32 -39.57
CA ALA A 152 -2.39 -24.49 -38.70
C ALA A 152 -1.65 -24.38 -37.35
N TRP A 153 -0.67 -23.46 -37.22
CA TRP A 153 0.02 -23.19 -35.95
C TRP A 153 -0.83 -22.35 -34.98
N ALA A 154 -1.77 -21.55 -35.52
CA ALA A 154 -2.57 -20.64 -34.74
C ALA A 154 -3.66 -21.38 -33.95
N THR A 155 -3.72 -21.13 -32.64
CA THR A 155 -4.77 -21.66 -31.76
C THR A 155 -5.79 -20.59 -31.40
N ASN A 156 -5.41 -19.32 -31.50
CA ASN A 156 -6.33 -18.19 -31.38
C ASN A 156 -5.94 -17.03 -32.32
N PRO A 157 -6.75 -15.98 -32.44
CA PRO A 157 -6.48 -14.88 -33.37
C PRO A 157 -5.16 -14.12 -33.17
N ILE A 158 -4.59 -14.09 -31.95
CA ILE A 158 -3.27 -13.46 -31.69
C ILE A 158 -2.20 -14.12 -32.57
N ASP A 159 -2.24 -15.45 -32.63
CA ASP A 159 -1.27 -16.24 -33.37
C ASP A 159 -1.30 -15.96 -34.87
N ASN A 160 -2.47 -15.62 -35.42
CA ASN A 160 -2.58 -15.25 -36.83
C ASN A 160 -1.80 -13.97 -37.14
N PHE A 161 -1.95 -12.93 -36.30
CA PHE A 161 -1.22 -11.68 -36.47
C PHE A 161 0.30 -11.88 -36.31
N VAL A 162 0.72 -12.64 -35.30
CA VAL A 162 2.13 -12.94 -35.05
C VAL A 162 2.72 -13.76 -36.20
N MET A 163 2.04 -14.82 -36.64
CA MET A 163 2.52 -15.65 -37.75
C MET A 163 2.65 -14.85 -39.05
N ALA A 164 1.67 -14.01 -39.39
CA ALA A 164 1.77 -13.14 -40.56
C ALA A 164 3.00 -12.23 -40.50
N ARG A 165 3.34 -11.72 -39.30
CA ARG A 165 4.54 -10.89 -39.10
C ARG A 165 5.84 -11.69 -39.21
N LEU A 166 5.86 -12.92 -38.68
CA LEU A 166 6.99 -13.84 -38.76
C LEU A 166 7.27 -14.27 -40.20
N GLU A 167 6.23 -14.62 -40.97
CA GLU A 167 6.35 -14.96 -42.40
C GLU A 167 6.95 -13.80 -43.21
N LYS A 168 6.49 -12.56 -42.96
CA LYS A 168 7.07 -11.36 -43.58
C LYS A 168 8.55 -11.14 -43.20
N ALA A 169 8.96 -11.58 -42.01
CA ALA A 169 10.34 -11.48 -41.54
C ALA A 169 11.23 -12.68 -41.93
N GLY A 170 10.67 -13.71 -42.56
CA GLY A 170 11.39 -14.95 -42.85
C GLY A 170 11.76 -15.76 -41.59
N LEU A 171 11.03 -15.58 -40.48
CA LEU A 171 11.25 -16.30 -39.23
C LEU A 171 10.20 -17.39 -39.02
N ALA A 172 10.60 -18.47 -38.35
CA ALA A 172 9.68 -19.53 -37.90
C ALA A 172 9.46 -19.45 -36.38
N PRO A 173 8.26 -19.81 -35.88
CA PRO A 173 8.03 -19.94 -34.44
C PRO A 173 8.94 -21.03 -33.84
N SER A 174 9.18 -20.96 -32.54
CA SER A 174 9.83 -22.04 -31.79
C SER A 174 8.85 -23.17 -31.52
N ASP A 175 9.37 -24.37 -31.29
CA ASP A 175 8.58 -25.50 -30.79
C ASP A 175 7.84 -25.13 -29.49
N PRO A 176 6.69 -25.75 -29.19
CA PRO A 176 6.01 -25.57 -27.90
C PRO A 176 6.95 -25.84 -26.71
N ALA A 177 6.80 -25.07 -25.65
CA ALA A 177 7.53 -25.31 -24.40
C ALA A 177 7.05 -26.62 -23.73
N SER A 178 7.92 -27.25 -22.93
CA SER A 178 7.52 -28.39 -22.12
C SER A 178 6.47 -27.97 -21.08
N LYS A 179 5.67 -28.92 -20.58
CA LYS A 179 4.63 -28.63 -19.59
C LYS A 179 5.21 -28.01 -18.30
N GLU A 180 6.40 -28.44 -17.87
CA GLU A 180 7.11 -27.91 -16.70
C GLU A 180 7.44 -26.42 -16.87
N ARG A 181 7.96 -26.03 -18.04
CA ARG A 181 8.23 -24.62 -18.35
C ARG A 181 6.94 -23.82 -18.45
N LEU A 182 5.92 -24.37 -19.11
CA LEU A 182 4.62 -23.67 -19.25
C LEU A 182 3.98 -23.38 -17.89
N ILE A 183 3.91 -24.34 -16.97
CA ILE A 183 3.33 -24.10 -15.65
C ILE A 183 4.16 -23.12 -14.82
N ARG A 184 5.50 -23.20 -14.88
CA ARG A 184 6.38 -22.23 -14.20
C ARG A 184 6.10 -20.81 -14.71
N ARG A 185 6.16 -20.62 -16.02
CA ARG A 185 5.96 -19.33 -16.68
C ARG A 185 4.60 -18.71 -16.37
N VAL A 186 3.53 -19.48 -16.55
CA VAL A 186 2.16 -18.96 -16.41
C VAL A 186 1.78 -18.72 -14.95
N THR A 187 2.30 -19.52 -14.01
CA THR A 187 2.13 -19.24 -12.57
C THR A 187 2.81 -17.92 -12.21
N PHE A 188 4.05 -17.66 -12.65
CA PHE A 188 4.69 -16.37 -12.40
C PHE A 188 3.94 -15.20 -13.04
N ASP A 189 3.48 -15.34 -14.28
CA ASP A 189 2.80 -14.24 -14.99
C ASP A 189 1.43 -13.90 -14.39
N LEU A 190 0.74 -14.88 -13.81
CA LEU A 190 -0.61 -14.68 -13.27
C LEU A 190 -0.65 -14.47 -11.76
N THR A 191 0.30 -14.99 -10.98
CA THR A 191 0.28 -14.87 -9.50
C THR A 191 1.56 -14.25 -8.93
N GLY A 192 2.63 -14.14 -9.72
CA GLY A 192 3.93 -13.66 -9.25
C GLY A 192 4.70 -14.65 -8.37
N LEU A 193 4.20 -15.89 -8.20
CA LEU A 193 4.78 -16.93 -7.35
C LEU A 193 5.19 -18.16 -8.16
N PRO A 194 6.13 -19.00 -7.69
CA PRO A 194 6.44 -20.28 -8.32
C PRO A 194 5.31 -21.30 -8.09
N PRO A 195 5.10 -22.29 -9.00
CA PRO A 195 4.21 -23.40 -8.72
C PRO A 195 4.84 -24.39 -7.73
N THR A 196 3.99 -25.08 -6.95
CA THR A 196 4.41 -26.18 -6.09
C THR A 196 4.75 -27.45 -6.89
N ILE A 197 5.55 -28.35 -6.32
CA ILE A 197 5.84 -29.66 -6.93
C ILE A 197 4.56 -30.46 -7.21
N ALA A 198 3.55 -30.36 -6.32
CA ALA A 198 2.28 -31.05 -6.48
C ALA A 198 1.50 -30.53 -7.70
N GLU A 199 1.44 -29.22 -7.90
CA GLU A 199 0.79 -28.61 -9.06
C GLU A 199 1.52 -28.94 -10.36
N VAL A 200 2.85 -28.93 -10.37
CA VAL A 200 3.64 -29.36 -11.53
C VAL A 200 3.32 -30.80 -11.90
N LYS A 201 3.36 -31.72 -10.93
CA LYS A 201 3.03 -33.14 -11.17
C LYS A 201 1.61 -33.31 -11.71
N ALA A 202 0.62 -32.63 -11.11
CA ALA A 202 -0.77 -32.71 -11.53
C ALA A 202 -0.96 -32.24 -12.98
N PHE A 203 -0.37 -31.10 -13.35
CA PHE A 203 -0.49 -30.57 -14.71
C PHE A 203 0.27 -31.39 -15.75
N VAL A 204 1.48 -31.86 -15.42
CA VAL A 204 2.27 -32.71 -16.32
C VAL A 204 1.52 -34.01 -16.64
N ALA A 205 0.90 -34.62 -15.63
CA ALA A 205 0.12 -35.85 -15.77
C ALA A 205 -1.27 -35.68 -16.43
N ASP A 206 -1.81 -34.46 -16.50
CA ASP A 206 -3.13 -34.22 -17.11
C ASP A 206 -3.04 -34.21 -18.64
N GLU A 207 -3.49 -35.30 -19.27
CA GLU A 207 -3.52 -35.46 -20.74
C GLU A 207 -4.81 -34.92 -21.39
N SER A 208 -5.72 -34.31 -20.63
CA SER A 208 -6.95 -33.73 -21.19
C SER A 208 -6.63 -32.56 -22.14
N PRO A 209 -7.40 -32.40 -23.24
CA PRO A 209 -7.14 -31.36 -24.23
C PRO A 209 -7.26 -29.93 -23.66
N ASP A 210 -7.99 -29.77 -22.56
CA ASP A 210 -8.23 -28.52 -21.83
C ASP A 210 -7.35 -28.38 -20.55
N ALA A 211 -6.36 -29.26 -20.34
CA ALA A 211 -5.50 -29.25 -19.14
C ALA A 211 -4.84 -27.87 -18.87
N TYR A 212 -4.35 -27.21 -19.93
CA TYR A 212 -3.73 -25.89 -19.80
C TYR A 212 -4.74 -24.79 -19.51
N GLU A 213 -5.95 -24.89 -20.05
CA GLU A 213 -7.03 -23.94 -19.76
C GLU A 213 -7.47 -24.04 -18.31
N LYS A 214 -7.66 -25.26 -17.78
CA LYS A 214 -7.96 -25.50 -16.36
C LYS A 214 -6.89 -24.91 -15.45
N LEU A 215 -5.61 -25.04 -15.82
CA LEU A 215 -4.50 -24.44 -15.09
C LEU A 215 -4.63 -22.90 -15.06
N VAL A 216 -4.85 -22.27 -16.22
CA VAL A 216 -5.00 -20.80 -16.32
C VAL A 216 -6.20 -20.31 -15.50
N ASP A 217 -7.35 -20.98 -15.60
CA ASP A 217 -8.56 -20.60 -14.86
C ASP A 217 -8.35 -20.70 -13.35
N ARG A 218 -7.67 -21.75 -12.88
CA ARG A 218 -7.31 -21.90 -11.47
C ARG A 218 -6.38 -20.78 -10.99
N LEU A 219 -5.42 -20.36 -11.80
CA LEU A 219 -4.49 -19.29 -11.45
C LEU A 219 -5.18 -17.91 -11.43
N LEU A 220 -6.06 -17.62 -12.39
CA LEU A 220 -6.86 -16.40 -12.43
C LEU A 220 -7.88 -16.31 -11.29
N ALA A 221 -8.29 -17.46 -10.72
CA ALA A 221 -9.14 -17.54 -9.54
C ALA A 221 -8.37 -17.40 -8.21
N SER A 222 -7.03 -17.47 -8.23
CA SER A 222 -6.21 -17.33 -7.03
C SER A 222 -6.29 -15.91 -6.47
N PRO A 223 -6.32 -15.70 -5.14
CA PRO A 223 -6.25 -14.35 -4.56
C PRO A 223 -4.90 -13.67 -4.84
N HIS A 224 -3.83 -14.43 -5.11
CA HIS A 224 -2.51 -13.89 -5.47
C HIS A 224 -2.46 -13.25 -6.86
N TYR A 225 -3.48 -13.52 -7.70
CA TYR A 225 -3.65 -12.82 -8.97
C TYR A 225 -3.84 -11.32 -8.76
N GLY A 226 -4.78 -10.92 -7.90
CA GLY A 226 -5.07 -9.52 -7.63
C GLY A 226 -3.88 -8.79 -7.01
N GLU A 227 -3.14 -9.45 -6.12
CA GLU A 227 -1.88 -8.92 -5.57
C GLU A 227 -0.81 -8.69 -6.65
N HIS A 228 -0.65 -9.64 -7.58
CA HIS A 228 0.33 -9.50 -8.67
C HIS A 228 -0.04 -8.37 -9.63
N MET A 229 -1.33 -8.25 -9.98
CA MET A 229 -1.85 -7.16 -10.81
C MET A 229 -1.71 -5.80 -10.11
N ALA A 230 -2.05 -5.74 -8.82
CA ALA A 230 -1.98 -4.52 -8.03
C ALA A 230 -0.56 -3.95 -7.99
N ARG A 231 0.47 -4.79 -7.92
CA ARG A 231 1.88 -4.35 -7.91
C ARG A 231 2.22 -3.36 -9.04
N PHE A 232 1.84 -3.70 -10.28
CA PHE A 232 2.05 -2.82 -11.44
C PHE A 232 1.20 -1.55 -11.37
N TRP A 233 -0.06 -1.69 -10.94
CA TRP A 233 -0.96 -0.55 -10.81
C TRP A 233 -0.47 0.46 -9.77
N LEU A 234 0.07 -0.03 -8.65
CA LEU A 234 0.56 0.81 -7.56
C LEU A 234 1.84 1.57 -7.92
N ASP A 235 2.66 1.06 -8.85
CA ASP A 235 3.75 1.84 -9.46
C ASP A 235 3.19 3.03 -10.26
N ALA A 236 2.17 2.79 -11.07
CA ALA A 236 1.52 3.81 -11.89
C ALA A 236 0.81 4.87 -11.03
N ALA A 237 0.13 4.45 -9.96
CA ALA A 237 -0.53 5.34 -9.00
C ALA A 237 0.46 6.10 -8.11
N ARG A 238 1.72 5.65 -8.02
CA ARG A 238 2.71 6.04 -7.00
C ARG A 238 2.24 5.77 -5.59
N PHE A 239 1.69 4.60 -5.31
CA PHE A 239 1.39 4.25 -3.94
C PHE A 239 2.68 4.19 -3.10
N GLY A 240 2.64 4.77 -1.90
CA GLY A 240 3.72 4.75 -0.92
C GLY A 240 3.15 5.08 0.46
N ASP A 241 3.77 4.53 1.50
CA ASP A 241 3.31 4.60 2.89
C ASP A 241 3.71 5.93 3.58
N THR A 242 4.40 6.80 2.86
CA THR A 242 4.86 8.10 3.36
C THR A 242 4.53 9.23 2.39
N HIS A 243 4.59 10.47 2.89
CA HIS A 243 4.27 11.68 2.13
C HIS A 243 5.30 12.03 1.04
N GLY A 244 6.59 11.74 1.27
CA GLY A 244 7.73 12.09 0.42
C GLY A 244 8.51 13.32 0.93
N LEU A 245 9.49 13.75 0.13
CA LEU A 245 10.28 14.98 0.33
C LEU A 245 10.93 15.07 1.73
N HIS A 246 11.13 16.28 2.25
CA HIS A 246 12.02 16.54 3.39
C HIS A 246 11.72 15.76 4.67
N LEU A 247 10.46 15.71 5.12
CA LEU A 247 10.08 15.02 6.36
C LEU A 247 9.65 13.56 6.13
N ASP A 248 9.06 13.26 4.98
CA ASP A 248 8.64 11.90 4.57
C ASP A 248 7.90 11.09 5.65
N ASN A 249 7.01 11.76 6.40
CA ASN A 249 6.24 11.16 7.48
C ASN A 249 5.24 10.11 6.98
N TYR A 250 4.86 9.19 7.86
CA TYR A 250 3.85 8.16 7.59
C TYR A 250 2.49 8.76 7.19
N ARG A 251 1.81 8.11 6.24
CA ARG A 251 0.43 8.38 5.85
C ARG A 251 -0.41 7.10 5.76
N GLU A 252 -1.64 7.17 6.22
CA GLU A 252 -2.55 6.03 6.31
C GLU A 252 -3.30 5.85 4.97
N MET A 253 -2.74 5.03 4.07
CA MET A 253 -3.25 4.87 2.70
C MET A 253 -3.42 3.39 2.27
N TRP A 254 -3.00 2.43 3.09
CA TRP A 254 -2.92 1.01 2.70
C TRP A 254 -4.28 0.40 2.30
N LEU A 255 -5.41 0.93 2.77
CA LEU A 255 -6.75 0.50 2.33
C LEU A 255 -6.99 0.73 0.82
N TYR A 256 -6.37 1.75 0.22
CA TYR A 256 -6.40 1.93 -1.24
C TYR A 256 -5.67 0.79 -1.96
N ARG A 257 -4.53 0.35 -1.45
CA ARG A 257 -3.80 -0.81 -2.00
C ARG A 257 -4.67 -2.07 -1.97
N ASP A 258 -5.34 -2.30 -0.84
CA ASP A 258 -6.20 -3.46 -0.66
C ASP A 258 -7.43 -3.41 -1.57
N TRP A 259 -8.01 -2.22 -1.76
CA TRP A 259 -9.07 -2.02 -2.75
C TRP A 259 -8.60 -2.37 -4.17
N VAL A 260 -7.40 -1.95 -4.58
CA VAL A 260 -6.83 -2.30 -5.90
C VAL A 260 -6.67 -3.82 -6.05
N ILE A 261 -6.16 -4.50 -5.01
CA ILE A 261 -6.04 -5.97 -5.00
C ILE A 261 -7.41 -6.62 -5.20
N GLN A 262 -8.41 -6.15 -4.44
CA GLN A 262 -9.75 -6.70 -4.49
C GLN A 262 -10.43 -6.45 -5.84
N ALA A 263 -10.30 -5.25 -6.42
CA ALA A 263 -10.87 -4.91 -7.72
C ALA A 263 -10.38 -5.85 -8.83
N PHE A 264 -9.09 -6.20 -8.84
CA PHE A 264 -8.57 -7.20 -9.78
C PHE A 264 -9.08 -8.61 -9.44
N ASN A 265 -9.10 -9.01 -8.17
CA ASN A 265 -9.57 -10.34 -7.76
C ASN A 265 -11.05 -10.59 -8.12
N THR A 266 -11.91 -9.59 -7.95
CA THR A 266 -13.33 -9.65 -8.36
C THR A 266 -13.52 -9.44 -9.86
N ASN A 267 -12.45 -9.16 -10.61
CA ASN A 267 -12.47 -8.82 -12.03
C ASN A 267 -13.42 -7.66 -12.33
N GLN A 268 -13.36 -6.60 -11.50
CA GLN A 268 -14.07 -5.37 -11.76
C GLN A 268 -13.75 -4.89 -13.19
N PRO A 269 -14.77 -4.55 -14.01
CA PRO A 269 -14.56 -4.00 -15.34
C PRO A 269 -13.59 -2.81 -15.31
N PHE A 270 -12.60 -2.79 -16.20
CA PHE A 270 -11.53 -1.79 -16.14
C PHE A 270 -12.04 -0.36 -16.37
N ASP A 271 -13.15 -0.18 -17.09
CA ASP A 271 -13.83 1.10 -17.22
C ASP A 271 -14.38 1.59 -15.88
N GLN A 272 -15.08 0.73 -15.13
CA GLN A 272 -15.54 1.04 -13.78
C GLN A 272 -14.37 1.30 -12.83
N PHE A 273 -13.31 0.48 -12.89
CA PHE A 273 -12.09 0.66 -12.10
C PHE A 273 -11.42 2.02 -12.37
N THR A 274 -11.46 2.50 -13.61
CA THR A 274 -10.97 3.82 -14.00
C THR A 274 -11.85 4.94 -13.45
N VAL A 275 -13.18 4.81 -13.60
CA VAL A 275 -14.15 5.80 -13.11
C VAL A 275 -14.08 5.96 -11.59
N GLU A 276 -14.04 4.86 -10.84
CA GLU A 276 -14.03 4.89 -9.38
C GLU A 276 -12.72 5.49 -8.83
N GLN A 277 -11.59 5.30 -9.51
CA GLN A 277 -10.33 5.91 -9.08
C GLN A 277 -10.25 7.41 -9.33
N LEU A 278 -10.76 7.89 -10.46
CA LEU A 278 -10.72 9.31 -10.78
C LEU A 278 -11.85 10.09 -10.10
N ALA A 279 -13.01 9.46 -9.86
CA ALA A 279 -14.24 10.13 -9.47
C ALA A 279 -15.20 9.29 -8.62
N GLY A 280 -14.74 8.25 -7.94
CA GLY A 280 -15.60 7.41 -7.09
C GLY A 280 -16.31 8.17 -5.96
N ASP A 281 -15.73 9.29 -5.49
CA ASP A 281 -16.35 10.20 -4.53
C ASP A 281 -17.49 11.06 -5.11
N LEU A 282 -17.58 11.15 -6.45
CA LEU A 282 -18.60 11.91 -7.17
C LEU A 282 -19.74 11.04 -7.73
N LEU A 283 -19.67 9.72 -7.57
CA LEU A 283 -20.77 8.84 -7.93
C LEU A 283 -22.01 9.15 -7.08
N GLU A 284 -23.19 8.85 -7.60
CA GLU A 284 -24.43 9.00 -6.85
C GLU A 284 -24.46 8.01 -5.68
N ASN A 285 -24.61 8.51 -4.45
CA ASN A 285 -24.60 7.71 -3.22
C ASN A 285 -23.38 6.76 -3.12
N PRO A 286 -22.14 7.29 -3.14
CA PRO A 286 -20.95 6.48 -3.33
C PRO A 286 -20.73 5.56 -2.12
N THR A 287 -20.43 4.29 -2.41
CA THR A 287 -20.06 3.31 -1.37
C THR A 287 -18.74 3.67 -0.71
N GLU A 288 -18.43 3.04 0.43
CA GLU A 288 -17.12 3.24 1.07
C GLU A 288 -15.98 2.83 0.13
N ASP A 289 -16.08 1.67 -0.53
CA ASP A 289 -15.09 1.20 -1.51
C ASP A 289 -14.89 2.19 -2.66
N GLN A 290 -15.95 2.79 -3.19
CA GLN A 290 -15.85 3.82 -4.24
C GLN A 290 -15.14 5.08 -3.76
N LYS A 291 -15.35 5.46 -2.49
CA LYS A 291 -14.59 6.57 -1.88
C LYS A 291 -13.13 6.17 -1.67
N VAL A 292 -12.84 4.95 -1.22
CA VAL A 292 -11.45 4.44 -1.09
C VAL A 292 -10.74 4.43 -2.44
N ALA A 293 -11.41 4.00 -3.51
CA ALA A 293 -10.88 3.99 -4.87
C ALA A 293 -10.36 5.36 -5.31
N SER A 294 -11.10 6.43 -4.96
CA SER A 294 -10.71 7.80 -5.24
C SER A 294 -9.38 8.23 -4.60
N GLY A 295 -8.83 7.43 -3.69
CA GLY A 295 -7.49 7.55 -3.12
C GLY A 295 -6.36 7.56 -4.16
N PHE A 296 -6.60 7.12 -5.41
CA PHE A 296 -5.68 7.31 -6.53
C PHE A 296 -5.20 8.77 -6.65
N ASN A 297 -6.13 9.74 -6.55
CA ASN A 297 -5.81 11.18 -6.61
C ASN A 297 -5.05 11.70 -5.37
N ARG A 298 -4.92 10.88 -4.32
CA ARG A 298 -4.21 11.17 -3.07
C ARG A 298 -2.85 10.47 -2.99
N CYS A 299 -2.48 9.67 -4.00
CA CYS A 299 -1.23 8.92 -3.98
C CYS A 299 0.02 9.76 -4.31
N HIS A 300 -0.13 10.94 -4.90
CA HIS A 300 0.97 11.88 -5.20
C HIS A 300 1.80 12.25 -3.95
N VAL A 301 3.00 12.74 -4.19
CA VAL A 301 3.92 13.23 -3.15
C VAL A 301 3.38 14.53 -2.56
N THR A 302 3.35 14.63 -1.23
CA THR A 302 2.90 15.82 -0.49
C THR A 302 4.00 16.36 0.41
N THR A 303 3.82 17.59 0.93
CA THR A 303 4.76 18.17 1.88
C THR A 303 4.05 19.06 2.89
N ASN A 304 4.71 19.25 4.04
CA ASN A 304 4.47 20.34 4.97
C ASN A 304 5.81 20.91 5.48
N GLU A 305 6.78 21.03 4.57
CA GLU A 305 8.10 21.58 4.86
C GLU A 305 8.04 23.09 5.14
N GLY A 306 8.81 23.54 6.13
CA GLY A 306 8.94 24.96 6.46
C GLY A 306 9.53 25.74 5.28
N GLY A 307 8.86 26.83 4.87
CA GLY A 307 9.26 27.64 3.72
C GLY A 307 8.56 27.27 2.41
N SER A 308 7.84 26.14 2.34
CA SER A 308 6.97 25.84 1.21
C SER A 308 5.82 26.85 1.10
N ILE A 309 5.49 27.26 -0.13
CA ILE A 309 4.40 28.18 -0.42
C ILE A 309 3.15 27.35 -0.74
N ALA A 310 2.06 27.54 0.01
CA ALA A 310 0.86 26.71 -0.12
C ALA A 310 0.26 26.72 -1.54
N ALA A 311 0.28 27.88 -2.22
CA ALA A 311 -0.20 28.02 -3.60
C ALA A 311 0.67 27.26 -4.62
N GLU A 312 1.99 27.26 -4.43
CA GLU A 312 2.91 26.48 -5.26
C GLU A 312 2.67 24.97 -5.07
N VAL A 313 2.50 24.53 -3.82
CA VAL A 313 2.20 23.13 -3.49
C VAL A 313 0.84 22.71 -4.05
N GLU A 314 -0.17 23.58 -4.01
CA GLU A 314 -1.47 23.33 -4.65
C GLU A 314 -1.30 23.10 -6.15
N SER A 315 -0.61 24.01 -6.84
CA SER A 315 -0.33 23.89 -8.27
C SER A 315 0.41 22.59 -8.60
N ARG A 316 1.50 22.29 -7.88
CA ARG A 316 2.28 21.05 -8.06
C ARG A 316 1.42 19.79 -7.89
N ASN A 317 0.56 19.76 -6.86
CA ASN A 317 -0.31 18.61 -6.61
C ASN A 317 -1.33 18.41 -7.74
N VAL A 318 -1.82 19.48 -8.35
CA VAL A 318 -2.75 19.41 -9.49
C VAL A 318 -2.01 19.00 -10.76
N ILE A 319 -0.83 19.56 -11.01
CA ILE A 319 0.07 19.18 -12.12
C ILE A 319 0.35 17.68 -12.08
N ASP A 320 0.71 17.13 -10.92
CA ASP A 320 0.94 15.67 -10.77
C ASP A 320 -0.30 14.88 -11.22
N ARG A 321 -1.52 15.24 -10.78
CA ARG A 321 -2.74 14.51 -11.16
C ARG A 321 -2.98 14.53 -12.66
N VAL A 322 -2.76 15.67 -13.32
CA VAL A 322 -2.89 15.81 -14.78
C VAL A 322 -1.90 14.90 -15.49
N THR A 323 -0.63 14.97 -15.11
CA THR A 323 0.46 14.24 -15.76
C THR A 323 0.33 12.74 -15.53
N THR A 324 -0.12 12.33 -14.34
CA THR A 324 -0.51 10.95 -14.05
C THR A 324 -1.62 10.49 -14.97
N THR A 325 -2.70 11.26 -15.05
CA THR A 325 -3.90 10.85 -15.76
C THR A 325 -3.57 10.70 -17.25
N GLY A 326 -2.80 11.65 -17.78
CA GLY A 326 -2.25 11.59 -19.13
C GLY A 326 -1.35 10.37 -19.36
N THR A 327 -0.40 10.11 -18.46
CA THR A 327 0.52 8.98 -18.62
C THR A 327 -0.22 7.65 -18.46
N VAL A 328 -1.01 7.49 -17.41
CA VAL A 328 -1.65 6.22 -17.03
C VAL A 328 -2.78 5.85 -17.98
N PHE A 329 -3.68 6.76 -18.32
CA PHE A 329 -4.85 6.40 -19.12
C PHE A 329 -4.68 6.71 -20.61
N MET A 330 -3.91 7.74 -20.96
CA MET A 330 -3.72 8.14 -22.36
C MET A 330 -2.37 7.73 -22.95
N GLY A 331 -1.37 7.39 -22.12
CA GLY A 331 -0.02 7.13 -22.60
C GLY A 331 0.58 8.37 -23.27
N LEU A 332 0.36 9.55 -22.71
CA LEU A 332 0.83 10.83 -23.25
C LEU A 332 1.70 11.59 -22.25
N THR A 333 2.70 12.30 -22.79
CA THR A 333 3.73 13.04 -22.07
C THR A 333 3.33 14.51 -21.83
N PHE A 334 2.34 14.74 -20.96
CA PHE A 334 1.83 16.09 -20.64
C PHE A 334 2.84 17.00 -19.93
N GLU A 335 3.90 16.49 -19.32
CA GLU A 335 4.77 17.28 -18.43
C GLU A 335 5.35 18.54 -19.10
N CYS A 336 5.79 18.45 -20.36
CA CYS A 336 6.36 19.60 -21.06
C CYS A 336 5.32 20.69 -21.36
N THR A 337 4.04 20.30 -21.50
CA THR A 337 2.95 21.23 -21.87
C THR A 337 2.56 22.21 -20.78
N ARG A 338 3.11 22.08 -19.57
CA ARG A 338 2.90 23.03 -18.49
C ARG A 338 3.56 24.40 -18.76
N CYS A 339 4.62 24.44 -19.56
CA CYS A 339 5.40 25.67 -19.79
C CYS A 339 5.26 26.23 -21.21
N HIS A 340 5.06 25.36 -22.20
CA HIS A 340 4.99 25.71 -23.62
C HIS A 340 4.21 24.63 -24.39
N ASP A 341 3.74 24.90 -25.61
CA ASP A 341 3.14 23.87 -26.46
C ASP A 341 4.12 22.72 -26.71
N HIS A 342 3.64 21.47 -26.71
CA HIS A 342 4.53 20.33 -26.83
C HIS A 342 5.31 20.40 -28.15
N LYS A 343 6.60 20.05 -28.11
CA LYS A 343 7.51 20.25 -29.25
C LYS A 343 7.17 19.42 -30.49
N TYR A 344 6.55 18.25 -30.30
CA TYR A 344 6.26 17.29 -31.38
C TYR A 344 4.78 16.93 -31.43
N ASP A 345 4.24 16.37 -30.35
CA ASP A 345 2.81 16.09 -30.22
C ASP A 345 1.92 17.31 -30.36
N PRO A 346 0.71 17.15 -30.92
CA PRO A 346 -0.24 18.24 -31.13
C PRO A 346 -0.91 18.69 -29.82
N LEU A 347 -0.23 18.62 -28.68
CA LEU A 347 -0.70 19.02 -27.35
C LEU A 347 -0.29 20.46 -27.08
N THR A 348 -1.26 21.29 -26.70
CA THR A 348 -1.03 22.69 -26.38
C THR A 348 -0.96 22.93 -24.87
N MET A 349 -0.39 24.05 -24.47
CA MET A 349 -0.44 24.53 -23.09
C MET A 349 -1.90 24.76 -22.64
N ASN A 350 -2.77 25.20 -23.54
CA ASN A 350 -4.20 25.31 -23.26
C ASN A 350 -4.83 23.94 -22.93
N ASP A 351 -4.49 22.87 -23.67
CA ASP A 351 -4.98 21.52 -23.38
C ASP A 351 -4.55 21.05 -21.98
N PHE A 352 -3.30 21.35 -21.59
CA PHE A 352 -2.79 21.04 -20.25
C PHE A 352 -3.60 21.73 -19.15
N TYR A 353 -3.80 23.05 -19.26
CA TYR A 353 -4.51 23.82 -18.23
C TYR A 353 -6.02 23.56 -18.24
N SER A 354 -6.61 23.19 -19.39
CA SER A 354 -7.99 22.70 -19.45
C SER A 354 -8.17 21.36 -18.74
N MET A 355 -7.18 20.46 -18.84
CA MET A 355 -7.13 19.23 -18.03
C MET A 355 -6.90 19.53 -16.54
N TYR A 356 -5.99 20.47 -16.23
CA TYR A 356 -5.74 20.97 -14.86
C TYR A 356 -7.03 21.43 -14.18
N ALA A 357 -7.92 22.10 -14.90
CA ALA A 357 -9.19 22.60 -14.38
C ALA A 357 -10.13 21.50 -13.83
N PHE A 358 -9.98 20.24 -14.26
CA PHE A 358 -10.74 19.12 -13.68
C PHE A 358 -10.24 18.75 -12.27
N PHE A 359 -8.95 18.96 -11.98
CA PHE A 359 -8.32 18.56 -10.72
C PHE A 359 -8.07 19.73 -9.76
N ASN A 360 -8.29 20.97 -10.18
CA ASN A 360 -8.05 22.18 -9.38
C ASN A 360 -9.13 22.49 -8.31
N SER A 361 -10.14 21.63 -8.16
CA SER A 361 -11.29 21.87 -7.28
C SER A 361 -11.38 20.92 -6.08
N PHE A 362 -10.30 20.24 -5.71
CA PHE A 362 -10.33 19.36 -4.53
C PHE A 362 -10.51 20.18 -3.24
N ASP A 363 -11.31 19.65 -2.31
CA ASP A 363 -11.60 20.26 -1.01
C ASP A 363 -10.62 19.74 0.06
N TYR A 364 -9.39 20.26 0.05
CA TYR A 364 -8.35 19.88 1.01
C TYR A 364 -7.33 21.01 1.23
N ASN A 365 -6.54 20.89 2.29
CA ASN A 365 -5.38 21.76 2.50
C ASN A 365 -4.22 21.29 1.60
N PRO A 366 -3.64 22.12 0.72
CA PRO A 366 -2.52 21.69 -0.12
C PRO A 366 -1.33 21.13 0.67
N MET A 367 -1.11 21.65 1.87
CA MET A 367 -0.05 21.23 2.79
C MET A 367 -0.56 20.13 3.72
N ASP A 368 0.17 19.02 3.82
CA ASP A 368 -0.31 17.82 4.51
C ASP A 368 -0.32 17.89 6.05
N GLY A 369 0.23 18.96 6.63
CA GLY A 369 0.33 19.14 8.08
C GLY A 369 1.21 18.11 8.78
N ASN A 370 1.99 17.30 8.05
CA ASN A 370 2.63 16.08 8.56
C ASN A 370 1.65 15.09 9.22
N ASN A 371 0.37 15.16 8.84
CA ASN A 371 -0.68 14.36 9.43
C ASN A 371 -0.83 13.04 8.69
N LYS A 372 -0.85 11.92 9.42
CA LYS A 372 -1.06 10.60 8.81
C LYS A 372 -2.43 10.46 8.13
N ALA A 373 -3.43 11.17 8.64
CA ALA A 373 -4.83 11.16 8.18
C ALA A 373 -5.20 12.56 7.65
N HIS A 374 -4.45 13.04 6.68
CA HIS A 374 -4.67 14.36 6.07
C HIS A 374 -6.01 14.42 5.33
N ALA A 375 -6.96 15.21 5.83
CA ALA A 375 -8.31 15.31 5.30
C ALA A 375 -8.35 15.63 3.78
N PRO A 376 -9.38 15.15 3.06
CA PRO A 376 -10.50 14.35 3.54
C PRO A 376 -10.12 12.88 3.74
N THR A 377 -10.72 12.26 4.76
CA THR A 377 -10.51 10.87 5.13
C THR A 377 -11.83 10.21 5.48
N ILE A 378 -11.90 8.90 5.28
CA ILE A 378 -12.96 8.06 5.85
C ILE A 378 -12.35 7.04 6.79
N ARG A 379 -13.17 6.53 7.71
CA ARG A 379 -12.82 5.45 8.62
C ARG A 379 -13.55 4.21 8.17
N ILE A 380 -12.82 3.12 7.97
CA ILE A 380 -13.37 1.85 7.47
C ILE A 380 -13.40 0.86 8.62
N VAL A 381 -14.60 0.43 9.00
CA VAL A 381 -14.80 -0.65 9.97
C VAL A 381 -14.87 -1.95 9.20
N SER A 382 -14.05 -2.94 9.57
CA SER A 382 -14.00 -4.23 8.87
C SER A 382 -15.36 -4.95 8.94
N ALA A 383 -15.67 -5.83 7.97
CA ALA A 383 -16.92 -6.60 8.00
C ALA A 383 -17.06 -7.45 9.27
N GLU A 384 -15.94 -7.98 9.79
CA GLU A 384 -15.91 -8.72 11.06
C GLU A 384 -16.26 -7.80 12.23
N ASP A 385 -15.69 -6.60 12.27
CA ASP A 385 -15.94 -5.64 13.33
C ASP A 385 -17.35 -5.03 13.24
N GLN A 386 -17.90 -4.86 12.04
CA GLN A 386 -19.31 -4.50 11.84
C GLN A 386 -20.24 -5.57 12.43
N GLN A 387 -19.92 -6.87 12.26
CA GLN A 387 -20.68 -7.96 12.88
C GLN A 387 -20.55 -7.94 14.41
N LYS A 388 -19.35 -7.69 14.95
CA LYS A 388 -19.14 -7.53 16.39
C LYS A 388 -19.95 -6.35 16.93
N ILE A 389 -19.91 -5.20 16.27
CA ILE A 389 -20.70 -4.02 16.64
C ILE A 389 -22.19 -4.34 16.61
N ALA A 390 -22.69 -5.02 15.57
CA ALA A 390 -24.09 -5.41 15.48
C ALA A 390 -24.50 -6.36 16.63
N SER A 391 -23.64 -7.32 17.00
CA SER A 391 -23.85 -8.19 18.16
C SER A 391 -23.92 -7.39 19.46
N LEU A 392 -22.97 -6.48 19.70
CA LEU A 392 -22.93 -5.62 20.87
C LEU A 392 -24.15 -4.68 20.94
N GLN A 393 -24.60 -4.16 19.79
CA GLN A 393 -25.85 -3.39 19.70
C GLN A 393 -27.07 -4.24 20.05
N GLN A 394 -27.12 -5.49 19.61
CA GLN A 394 -28.19 -6.41 19.98
C GLN A 394 -28.18 -6.74 21.48
N GLU A 395 -27.00 -6.88 22.09
CA GLU A 395 -26.83 -7.06 23.54
C GLU A 395 -27.37 -5.84 24.30
N ILE A 396 -27.04 -4.63 23.84
CA ILE A 396 -27.55 -3.37 24.40
C ILE A 396 -29.09 -3.32 24.34
N GLU A 397 -29.67 -3.60 23.17
CA GLU A 397 -31.13 -3.54 23.01
C GLU A 397 -31.85 -4.63 23.81
N THR A 398 -31.26 -5.82 23.93
CA THR A 398 -31.78 -6.90 24.78
C THR A 398 -31.76 -6.50 26.25
N ALA A 399 -30.64 -5.92 26.72
CA ALA A 399 -30.51 -5.43 28.08
C ALA A 399 -31.53 -4.33 28.38
N LYS A 400 -31.70 -3.35 27.47
CA LYS A 400 -32.73 -2.30 27.59
C LYS A 400 -34.16 -2.86 27.63
N SER A 401 -34.47 -3.85 26.79
CA SER A 401 -35.80 -4.51 26.81
C SER A 401 -36.03 -5.24 28.14
N THR A 402 -35.02 -5.94 28.65
CA THR A 402 -35.11 -6.63 29.95
C THR A 402 -35.28 -5.63 31.09
N ILE A 403 -34.55 -4.51 31.07
CA ILE A 403 -34.75 -3.40 32.03
C ILE A 403 -36.22 -2.93 31.97
N ALA A 404 -36.75 -2.65 30.78
CA ALA A 404 -38.13 -2.18 30.64
C ALA A 404 -39.17 -3.20 31.14
N GLU A 405 -39.00 -4.48 30.85
CA GLU A 405 -39.86 -5.57 31.32
C GLU A 405 -39.81 -5.71 32.84
N GLN A 406 -38.60 -5.71 33.42
CA GLN A 406 -38.40 -5.82 34.87
C GLN A 406 -38.93 -4.59 35.60
N LEU A 407 -38.71 -3.37 35.07
CA LEU A 407 -39.28 -2.14 35.61
C LEU A 407 -40.81 -2.17 35.63
N ALA A 408 -41.44 -2.65 34.55
CA ALA A 408 -42.90 -2.75 34.47
C ALA A 408 -43.49 -3.77 35.47
N ALA A 409 -42.69 -4.75 35.91
CA ALA A 409 -43.10 -5.76 36.89
C ALA A 409 -42.96 -5.28 38.35
N ILE A 410 -42.31 -4.15 38.62
CA ILE A 410 -42.12 -3.63 39.97
C ILE A 410 -43.38 -2.89 40.44
N GLU A 411 -44.05 -3.42 41.46
CA GLU A 411 -45.11 -2.71 42.18
C GLU A 411 -44.52 -1.81 43.28
N TYR A 412 -44.33 -0.52 42.97
CA TYR A 412 -43.85 0.46 43.94
C TYR A 412 -44.97 1.05 44.79
N LYS A 413 -44.76 1.11 46.11
CA LYS A 413 -45.61 1.86 47.06
C LYS A 413 -44.74 2.76 47.90
N GLU A 414 -45.07 4.05 47.92
CA GLU A 414 -44.39 5.04 48.77
C GLU A 414 -44.59 4.69 50.25
N PRO A 415 -43.52 4.57 51.06
CA PRO A 415 -43.63 4.22 52.48
C PRO A 415 -44.31 5.33 53.31
N GLU A 416 -45.22 4.94 54.22
CA GLU A 416 -45.96 5.89 55.09
C GLU A 416 -45.08 6.63 56.11
N THR A 417 -43.92 6.05 56.44
CA THR A 417 -42.90 6.68 57.30
C THR A 417 -41.55 6.55 56.63
N VAL A 418 -40.92 7.69 56.35
CA VAL A 418 -39.50 7.76 56.00
C VAL A 418 -38.75 7.57 57.31
N ALA A 419 -38.38 6.33 57.64
CA ALA A 419 -37.52 6.09 58.80
C ALA A 419 -36.23 6.91 58.59
N PRO A 420 -35.73 7.63 59.62
CA PRO A 420 -34.40 8.22 59.55
C PRO A 420 -33.39 7.06 59.49
N GLU A 421 -33.02 6.65 58.27
CA GLU A 421 -31.91 5.72 58.08
C GLU A 421 -30.60 6.45 58.41
N ASP A 422 -29.99 5.95 59.48
CA ASP A 422 -28.61 6.05 59.94
C ASP A 422 -27.78 7.23 59.38
N ASP A 423 -27.69 8.32 60.15
CA ASP A 423 -26.74 9.43 59.92
C ASP A 423 -25.30 9.07 60.33
N GLN A 424 -24.97 7.77 60.34
CA GLN A 424 -23.63 7.29 60.63
C GLN A 424 -22.78 7.41 59.36
N PRO A 425 -21.56 7.95 59.46
CA PRO A 425 -20.67 8.02 58.31
C PRO A 425 -20.29 6.60 57.84
N THR A 426 -20.17 6.42 56.53
CA THR A 426 -19.86 5.12 55.90
C THR A 426 -18.43 5.10 55.37
N GLU A 427 -17.77 3.94 55.44
CA GLU A 427 -16.45 3.73 54.84
C GLU A 427 -16.57 3.55 53.33
N LEU A 428 -16.02 4.50 52.58
CA LEU A 428 -15.72 4.32 51.17
C LEU A 428 -14.26 3.87 51.05
N VAL A 429 -14.08 2.57 50.81
CA VAL A 429 -12.77 1.94 50.60
C VAL A 429 -12.28 2.26 49.20
N TRP A 430 -11.08 2.82 49.08
CA TRP A 430 -10.49 3.23 47.80
C TRP A 430 -9.31 2.32 47.39
N ILE A 431 -8.63 1.74 48.37
CA ILE A 431 -7.48 0.82 48.21
C ILE A 431 -7.72 -0.35 49.16
N ASP A 432 -7.62 -1.58 48.66
CA ASP A 432 -7.72 -2.81 49.47
C ASP A 432 -6.83 -3.87 48.80
N ASP A 433 -7.42 -4.73 47.97
CA ASP A 433 -6.70 -5.74 47.21
C ASP A 433 -5.91 -5.20 46.02
N ASP A 434 -6.26 -4.02 45.49
CA ASP A 434 -5.59 -3.39 44.36
C ASP A 434 -5.63 -1.86 44.50
N ALA A 435 -4.87 -1.16 43.65
CA ALA A 435 -4.95 0.28 43.53
C ALA A 435 -6.26 0.72 42.82
N PRO A 436 -6.66 2.00 42.94
CA PRO A 436 -7.88 2.48 42.29
C PRO A 436 -7.84 2.30 40.77
N ALA A 437 -8.99 2.02 40.16
CA ALA A 437 -9.09 1.88 38.70
C ALA A 437 -8.55 3.11 37.96
N GLY A 438 -7.79 2.88 36.89
CA GLY A 438 -7.15 3.93 36.08
C GLY A 438 -5.97 4.65 36.73
N ALA A 439 -5.62 4.32 37.99
CA ALA A 439 -4.53 4.99 38.69
C ALA A 439 -3.15 4.67 38.08
N ASN A 440 -2.32 5.71 37.93
CA ASN A 440 -0.94 5.58 37.50
C ASN A 440 -0.02 5.33 38.70
N LEU A 441 0.40 4.08 38.89
CA LEU A 441 1.24 3.65 40.01
C LEU A 441 2.69 4.12 39.88
N GLN A 442 3.20 4.75 40.93
CA GLN A 442 4.53 5.34 40.99
C GLN A 442 5.19 5.07 42.36
N GLY A 443 6.47 5.38 42.46
CA GLY A 443 7.25 5.22 43.68
C GLY A 443 8.73 5.07 43.37
N ASN A 444 9.57 5.13 44.40
CA ASN A 444 11.00 4.90 44.23
C ASN A 444 11.29 3.43 43.87
N TYR A 445 10.32 2.54 44.11
CA TYR A 445 10.32 1.12 43.75
C TYR A 445 8.90 0.70 43.32
N PRO A 446 8.76 -0.37 42.52
CA PRO A 446 7.45 -0.91 42.16
C PRO A 446 6.60 -1.25 43.41
N TRP A 447 5.28 -1.13 43.26
CA TRP A 447 4.33 -1.58 44.28
C TRP A 447 4.49 -3.09 44.50
N ALA A 448 4.67 -3.51 45.76
CA ALA A 448 4.83 -4.91 46.12
C ALA A 448 3.59 -5.38 46.91
N TRP A 449 2.72 -6.10 46.21
CA TRP A 449 1.54 -6.75 46.78
C TRP A 449 1.92 -8.13 47.34
N VAL A 450 1.48 -8.43 48.56
CA VAL A 450 1.75 -9.69 49.26
C VAL A 450 0.45 -10.36 49.70
N GLU A 451 0.48 -11.69 49.79
CA GLU A 451 -0.62 -12.55 50.26
C GLU A 451 -0.17 -13.37 51.49
N ALA A 452 -1.09 -14.09 52.13
CA ALA A 452 -0.77 -15.00 53.23
C ALA A 452 0.39 -15.96 52.84
N PRO A 453 1.39 -16.19 53.72
CA PRO A 453 1.39 -16.00 55.17
C PRO A 453 1.83 -14.60 55.66
N GLU A 454 2.07 -13.64 54.77
CA GLU A 454 2.37 -12.25 55.15
C GLU A 454 1.13 -11.58 55.79
N PRO A 455 1.29 -10.52 56.60
CA PRO A 455 0.16 -9.78 57.17
C PRO A 455 -0.74 -9.18 56.08
N VAL A 456 -2.03 -9.54 56.11
CA VAL A 456 -3.12 -8.96 55.31
C VAL A 456 -4.27 -8.65 56.27
N TYR A 457 -4.82 -7.43 56.23
CA TYR A 457 -5.92 -7.00 57.07
C TYR A 457 -7.28 -7.33 56.45
N SER A 458 -7.45 -6.98 55.18
CA SER A 458 -8.71 -7.08 54.44
C SER A 458 -8.44 -7.72 53.07
N GLY A 459 -9.44 -8.42 52.54
CA GLY A 459 -9.28 -9.12 51.26
C GLY A 459 -8.22 -10.24 51.26
N LYS A 460 -7.42 -10.26 50.19
CA LYS A 460 -6.38 -11.25 49.87
C LYS A 460 -4.97 -10.66 49.85
N ARG A 461 -4.81 -9.38 49.49
CA ARG A 461 -3.51 -8.73 49.27
C ARG A 461 -3.36 -7.48 50.12
N ALA A 462 -2.15 -7.28 50.66
CA ALA A 462 -1.72 -6.00 51.24
C ALA A 462 -0.45 -5.51 50.52
N THR A 463 -0.12 -4.23 50.64
CA THR A 463 1.19 -3.74 50.16
C THR A 463 2.25 -3.93 51.24
N LYS A 464 3.46 -4.36 50.86
CA LYS A 464 4.61 -4.51 51.76
C LYS A 464 5.77 -3.67 51.28
N ARG A 465 6.44 -2.96 52.19
CA ARG A 465 7.71 -2.28 51.88
C ARG A 465 8.74 -2.39 52.98
N THR A 466 9.95 -2.77 52.58
CA THR A 466 11.14 -2.86 53.43
C THR A 466 12.20 -1.90 52.90
N SER A 467 12.77 -1.05 53.76
CA SER A 467 13.81 -0.10 53.39
C SER A 467 14.71 0.22 54.60
N LYS A 468 15.94 0.67 54.37
CA LYS A 468 16.80 1.27 55.41
C LYS A 468 16.83 2.80 55.37
N GLU A 469 16.29 3.39 54.30
CA GLU A 469 16.22 4.83 54.05
C GLU A 469 14.78 5.28 53.72
N LEU A 470 14.62 6.54 53.31
CA LEU A 470 13.34 7.09 52.88
C LEU A 470 12.77 6.30 51.70
N SER A 471 11.48 6.00 51.78
CA SER A 471 10.89 5.05 50.85
C SER A 471 9.39 5.31 50.70
N GLN A 472 8.88 5.34 49.47
CA GLN A 472 7.48 5.61 49.17
C GLN A 472 6.96 4.79 47.99
N HIS A 473 5.67 4.45 48.05
CA HIS A 473 4.86 4.11 46.88
C HIS A 473 3.60 4.98 46.87
N PHE A 474 3.14 5.38 45.68
CA PHE A 474 1.99 6.26 45.51
C PHE A 474 1.34 6.09 44.15
N PHE A 475 0.21 6.75 43.92
CA PHE A 475 -0.42 6.84 42.61
C PHE A 475 -0.99 8.22 42.35
N THR A 476 -1.25 8.52 41.07
CA THR A 476 -1.98 9.70 40.59
C THR A 476 -3.05 9.28 39.58
N ASP A 477 -3.87 10.24 39.14
CA ASP A 477 -4.78 10.09 38.00
C ASP A 477 -5.81 8.95 38.14
N ALA A 478 -6.22 8.63 39.37
CA ALA A 478 -7.30 7.69 39.61
C ALA A 478 -8.56 8.10 38.83
N GLU A 479 -9.17 7.15 38.11
CA GLU A 479 -10.33 7.39 37.23
C GLU A 479 -11.51 7.99 38.00
N LYS A 480 -11.66 7.58 39.27
CA LYS A 480 -12.64 8.13 40.23
C LYS A 480 -11.90 8.74 41.43
N PRO A 481 -11.66 10.07 41.43
CA PRO A 481 -11.12 10.79 42.58
C PRO A 481 -12.04 10.72 43.80
N LEU A 482 -11.49 10.78 45.02
CA LEU A 482 -12.29 10.95 46.25
C LEU A 482 -12.74 12.40 46.37
N ASP A 483 -14.05 12.65 46.41
CA ASP A 483 -14.61 13.95 46.75
C ASP A 483 -14.48 14.18 48.26
N VAL A 484 -13.89 15.32 48.64
CA VAL A 484 -13.73 15.71 50.05
C VAL A 484 -14.95 16.48 50.51
N TYR A 485 -15.58 16.04 51.60
CA TYR A 485 -16.68 16.72 52.25
C TYR A 485 -16.31 17.25 53.64
N LYS A 486 -17.23 18.06 54.18
CA LYS A 486 -17.06 18.61 55.52
C LYS A 486 -17.17 17.49 56.55
N ASP A 487 -16.21 17.44 57.47
CA ASP A 487 -16.12 16.47 58.57
C ASP A 487 -15.74 15.04 58.15
N ASP A 488 -15.27 14.85 56.91
CA ASP A 488 -14.72 13.58 56.44
C ASP A 488 -13.46 13.18 57.21
N VAL A 489 -13.25 11.87 57.33
CA VAL A 489 -12.08 11.28 57.97
C VAL A 489 -11.41 10.31 57.01
N LEU A 490 -10.19 10.62 56.57
CA LEU A 490 -9.38 9.73 55.76
C LEU A 490 -8.82 8.62 56.66
N PHE A 491 -8.78 7.39 56.18
CA PHE A 491 -8.23 6.28 56.94
C PHE A 491 -7.32 5.36 56.11
N ALA A 492 -6.38 4.70 56.78
CA ALA A 492 -5.57 3.63 56.21
C ALA A 492 -5.17 2.65 57.31
N TYR A 493 -5.16 1.35 57.01
CA TYR A 493 -4.63 0.35 57.94
C TYR A 493 -3.13 0.17 57.70
N VAL A 494 -2.38 0.10 58.81
CA VAL A 494 -0.93 -0.09 58.80
C VAL A 494 -0.52 -1.20 59.75
N TYR A 495 0.45 -2.01 59.34
CA TYR A 495 1.13 -2.99 60.19
C TYR A 495 2.62 -2.70 60.18
N LEU A 496 3.21 -2.55 61.37
CA LEU A 496 4.65 -2.32 61.52
C LEU A 496 5.33 -3.61 61.98
N ASP A 497 6.34 -4.06 61.23
CA ASP A 497 7.06 -5.29 61.55
C ASP A 497 7.84 -5.12 62.88
N PRO A 498 7.58 -5.95 63.90
CA PRO A 498 8.28 -5.85 65.18
C PRO A 498 9.77 -6.22 65.09
N ALA A 499 10.18 -6.99 64.06
CA ALA A 499 11.57 -7.35 63.84
C ALA A 499 12.37 -6.25 63.12
N ASP A 500 11.70 -5.34 62.40
CA ASP A 500 12.32 -4.25 61.67
C ASP A 500 11.41 -3.00 61.67
N PRO A 501 11.22 -2.32 62.81
CA PRO A 501 10.31 -1.17 62.88
C PRO A 501 10.85 0.03 62.09
N PRO A 502 9.99 0.82 61.42
CA PRO A 502 10.40 2.08 60.81
C PRO A 502 10.75 3.12 61.88
N LYS A 503 11.46 4.19 61.49
CA LYS A 503 11.66 5.37 62.35
C LYS A 503 10.51 6.37 62.25
N GLU A 504 9.91 6.44 61.07
CA GLU A 504 8.79 7.32 60.77
C GLU A 504 7.94 6.73 59.65
N ILE A 505 6.62 6.90 59.73
CA ILE A 505 5.67 6.67 58.64
C ILE A 505 4.90 7.96 58.34
N MET A 506 4.54 8.15 57.07
CA MET A 506 3.83 9.34 56.60
C MET A 506 2.82 9.01 55.50
N LEU A 507 1.63 9.60 55.61
CA LEU A 507 0.59 9.57 54.57
C LEU A 507 0.49 10.94 53.90
N GLN A 508 0.26 10.94 52.59
CA GLN A 508 0.10 12.15 51.78
C GLN A 508 -1.03 12.00 50.78
N TRP A 509 -1.78 13.07 50.53
CA TRP A 509 -2.88 13.10 49.58
C TRP A 509 -2.62 14.14 48.48
N ASN A 510 -3.02 13.82 47.25
CA ASN A 510 -2.89 14.68 46.08
C ASN A 510 -4.25 15.21 45.62
N ASN A 511 -4.44 16.52 45.61
CA ASN A 511 -5.60 17.21 45.03
C ASN A 511 -5.23 18.08 43.81
N GLY A 512 -4.10 17.78 43.17
CA GLY A 512 -3.34 18.66 42.30
C GLY A 512 -1.98 19.08 42.90
N ALA A 513 -1.81 18.94 44.22
CA ALA A 513 -0.54 19.12 44.94
C ALA A 513 -0.39 18.12 46.10
N TRP A 514 0.84 17.83 46.51
CA TRP A 514 1.16 16.88 47.61
C TRP A 514 1.30 17.54 48.99
N GLU A 515 0.75 18.75 49.19
CA GLU A 515 0.97 19.57 50.40
C GLU A 515 0.00 19.24 51.55
N HIS A 516 -0.49 17.99 51.60
CA HIS A 516 -1.42 17.47 52.60
C HIS A 516 -0.79 16.22 53.23
N ARG A 517 -0.04 16.38 54.33
CA ARG A 517 0.79 15.30 54.90
C ARG A 517 0.66 15.18 56.42
N VAL A 518 0.60 13.94 56.89
CA VAL A 518 0.67 13.57 58.32
C VAL A 518 1.76 12.55 58.56
N TYR A 519 2.37 12.57 59.75
CA TYR A 519 3.40 11.59 60.09
C TYR A 519 3.35 11.14 61.57
N TRP A 520 3.94 9.96 61.81
CA TRP A 520 4.13 9.34 63.12
C TRP A 520 5.58 8.90 63.29
N GLY A 521 6.18 9.15 64.45
CA GLY A 521 7.56 8.72 64.78
C GLY A 521 8.56 9.86 64.98
N GLU A 522 9.82 9.60 64.60
CA GLU A 522 11.01 10.38 64.98
C GLU A 522 11.21 11.72 64.24
N ASN A 523 10.35 12.06 63.26
CA ASN A 523 10.44 13.30 62.47
C ASN A 523 11.73 13.47 61.64
N VAL A 524 12.13 12.40 60.95
CA VAL A 524 13.29 12.30 60.06
C VAL A 524 12.99 12.59 58.57
N ILE A 525 11.74 12.63 58.12
CA ILE A 525 11.38 12.93 56.70
C ILE A 525 11.25 14.44 56.47
N PRO A 526 12.15 15.12 55.71
CA PRO A 526 12.23 16.58 55.67
C PRO A 526 11.28 17.23 54.64
N TRP A 527 10.05 16.73 54.49
CA TRP A 527 9.08 17.21 53.49
C TRP A 527 8.01 18.11 54.10
N GLY A 528 7.81 19.29 53.50
CA GLY A 528 6.84 20.28 53.98
C GLY A 528 7.31 21.08 55.20
N SER A 529 6.44 21.97 55.67
CA SER A 529 6.69 22.87 56.80
C SER A 529 6.10 22.30 58.09
N GLU A 530 6.94 22.04 59.09
CA GLU A 530 6.56 21.47 60.39
C GLU A 530 5.39 22.22 61.04
N GLY A 531 4.39 21.47 61.51
CA GLY A 531 3.19 22.01 62.17
C GLY A 531 2.09 22.53 61.22
N SER A 532 2.37 22.62 59.92
CA SER A 532 1.40 22.99 58.89
C SER A 532 0.68 21.76 58.28
N ALA A 533 -0.31 22.00 57.42
CA ALA A 533 -0.98 20.95 56.65
C ALA A 533 -0.03 20.13 55.76
N SER A 534 1.09 20.73 55.33
CA SER A 534 2.11 20.06 54.52
C SER A 534 3.02 19.14 55.32
N ARG A 535 2.94 19.15 56.66
CA ARG A 535 3.70 18.28 57.58
C ARG A 535 3.15 18.35 59.00
N LYS A 536 2.14 17.53 59.31
CA LYS A 536 1.49 17.51 60.61
C LYS A 536 1.82 16.25 61.43
N ARG A 537 2.44 16.41 62.60
CA ARG A 537 2.67 15.29 63.53
C ARG A 537 1.37 14.77 64.13
N GLN A 538 1.13 13.46 64.07
CA GLN A 538 -0.03 12.78 64.66
C GLN A 538 0.31 11.95 65.91
N GLY A 539 1.58 11.60 66.13
CA GLY A 539 1.98 10.89 67.34
C GLY A 539 3.31 10.15 67.20
N ASP A 540 3.57 9.28 68.17
CA ASP A 540 4.61 8.25 68.07
C ASP A 540 4.16 7.15 67.09
N LEU A 541 5.04 6.21 66.76
CA LEU A 541 4.69 5.11 65.87
C LEU A 541 3.52 4.29 66.43
N PRO A 542 2.61 3.82 65.55
CA PRO A 542 1.62 2.82 65.92
C PRO A 542 2.23 1.57 66.59
N PRO A 543 1.46 0.85 67.43
CA PRO A 543 1.89 -0.44 67.97
C PRO A 543 2.49 -1.39 66.92
N LEU A 544 3.60 -2.04 67.27
CA LEU A 544 4.27 -3.02 66.40
C LEU A 544 3.58 -4.38 66.49
N GLY A 545 3.54 -5.10 65.38
CA GLY A 545 3.06 -6.48 65.35
C GLY A 545 1.53 -6.66 65.25
N GLU A 546 0.76 -5.57 65.12
CA GLU A 546 -0.69 -5.60 64.91
C GLU A 546 -1.14 -4.57 63.86
N TRP A 547 -2.34 -4.78 63.29
CA TRP A 547 -2.95 -3.85 62.34
C TRP A 547 -3.60 -2.69 63.09
N VAL A 548 -3.22 -1.47 62.71
CA VAL A 548 -3.72 -0.23 63.32
C VAL A 548 -4.39 0.61 62.24
N ARG A 549 -5.62 1.06 62.52
CA ARG A 549 -6.32 2.02 61.67
C ARG A 549 -5.86 3.44 62.01
N LEU A 550 -5.24 4.11 61.06
CA LEU A 550 -4.95 5.54 61.16
C LEU A 550 -6.17 6.31 60.67
N GLU A 551 -6.61 7.32 61.43
CA GLU A 551 -7.76 8.16 61.08
C GLU A 551 -7.37 9.64 61.13
N ILE A 552 -7.65 10.36 60.04
CA ILE A 552 -7.19 11.71 59.80
C ILE A 552 -8.35 12.56 59.32
N PRO A 553 -8.95 13.40 60.19
CA PRO A 553 -9.94 14.36 59.75
C PRO A 553 -9.37 15.26 58.65
N VAL A 554 -10.09 15.45 57.54
CA VAL A 554 -9.60 16.19 56.37
C VAL A 554 -9.14 17.63 56.70
N GLY A 555 -9.75 18.24 57.72
CA GLY A 555 -9.37 19.56 58.24
C GLY A 555 -7.97 19.61 58.87
N VAL A 556 -7.44 18.50 59.37
CA VAL A 556 -6.08 18.41 59.94
C VAL A 556 -5.01 18.65 58.88
N VAL A 557 -5.28 18.22 57.65
CA VAL A 557 -4.41 18.39 56.48
C VAL A 557 -4.90 19.50 55.55
N ASN A 558 -5.82 20.36 55.99
CA ASN A 558 -6.34 21.49 55.21
C ASN A 558 -6.87 21.10 53.81
N LEU A 559 -7.43 19.89 53.67
CA LEU A 559 -8.24 19.52 52.51
C LEU A 559 -9.63 20.14 52.69
N LYS A 560 -10.06 20.95 51.72
CA LYS A 560 -11.30 21.72 51.84
C LYS A 560 -12.49 20.97 51.22
N PRO A 561 -13.72 21.18 51.73
CA PRO A 561 -14.92 20.62 51.11
C PRO A 561 -15.01 21.02 49.62
N GLY A 562 -15.22 20.03 48.75
CA GLY A 562 -15.28 20.17 47.30
C GLY A 562 -13.96 19.95 46.55
N GLU A 563 -12.84 19.78 47.26
CA GLU A 563 -11.58 19.32 46.64
C GLU A 563 -11.66 17.83 46.27
N LYS A 564 -10.90 17.42 45.25
CA LYS A 564 -10.86 16.03 44.78
C LYS A 564 -9.47 15.46 45.04
N ILE A 565 -9.39 14.34 45.76
CA ILE A 565 -8.14 13.60 45.92
C ILE A 565 -8.02 12.61 44.77
N ASN A 566 -7.02 12.77 43.92
CA ASN A 566 -6.75 11.88 42.77
C ASN A 566 -5.46 11.06 42.93
N GLY A 567 -4.79 11.16 44.08
CA GLY A 567 -3.60 10.38 44.41
C GLY A 567 -3.37 10.26 45.91
N TRP A 568 -2.70 9.18 46.33
CA TRP A 568 -2.34 8.91 47.71
C TRP A 568 -0.96 8.28 47.78
N ALA A 569 -0.13 8.72 48.73
CA ALA A 569 1.20 8.21 48.96
C ALA A 569 1.40 7.62 50.36
N PHE A 570 2.08 6.46 50.39
CA PHE A 570 2.44 5.70 51.59
C PHE A 570 3.95 5.71 51.76
N THR A 571 4.41 6.41 52.79
CA THR A 571 5.82 6.78 52.96
C THR A 571 6.35 6.24 54.28
N GLN A 572 7.61 5.79 54.30
CA GLN A 572 8.32 5.41 55.51
C GLN A 572 9.79 5.84 55.46
N PHE A 573 10.41 5.96 56.62
CA PHE A 573 11.86 6.04 56.75
C PHE A 573 12.36 4.81 57.53
N GLY A 574 13.04 3.90 56.83
CA GLY A 574 13.50 2.64 57.41
C GLY A 574 12.37 1.62 57.66
N GLY A 575 12.74 0.44 58.16
CA GLY A 575 11.85 -0.63 58.62
C GLY A 575 11.10 -1.40 57.53
N THR A 576 10.22 -2.29 57.97
CA THR A 576 9.24 -3.03 57.16
C THR A 576 7.82 -2.62 57.57
N VAL A 577 7.04 -2.13 56.61
CA VAL A 577 5.69 -1.59 56.80
C VAL A 577 4.75 -2.24 55.79
N TYR A 578 3.56 -2.60 56.25
CA TYR A 578 2.47 -3.06 55.40
C TYR A 578 1.33 -2.05 55.45
N TRP A 579 0.72 -1.79 54.30
CA TRP A 579 -0.48 -0.96 54.19
C TRP A 579 -1.59 -1.74 53.51
N ASP A 580 -2.78 -1.59 54.06
CA ASP A 580 -3.98 -2.27 53.59
C ASP A 580 -5.21 -1.37 53.87
N LYS A 581 -6.33 -1.67 53.23
CA LYS A 581 -7.63 -1.01 53.36
C LYS A 581 -7.56 0.50 53.65
N ALA A 582 -7.46 1.35 52.64
CA ALA A 582 -7.44 2.80 52.79
C ALA A 582 -8.59 3.47 52.04
N GLY A 583 -9.12 4.57 52.59
CA GLY A 583 -10.32 5.21 52.08
C GLY A 583 -10.75 6.44 52.87
N VAL A 584 -12.02 6.82 52.72
CA VAL A 584 -12.63 7.94 53.43
C VAL A 584 -13.88 7.47 54.17
N LEU A 585 -14.01 7.88 55.42
CA LEU A 585 -15.23 7.80 56.21
C LEU A 585 -16.01 9.10 55.95
N THR A 586 -17.07 9.03 55.14
CA THR A 586 -17.81 10.19 54.63
C THR A 586 -19.30 10.11 54.96
N ARG A 587 -19.93 11.28 55.11
CA ARG A 587 -21.39 11.44 55.19
C ARG A 587 -22.04 11.81 53.86
N GLU A 588 -21.27 12.26 52.88
CA GLU A 588 -21.73 12.87 51.63
C GLU A 588 -21.07 12.18 50.41
N GLY A 589 -21.67 12.29 49.22
CA GLY A 589 -21.16 11.59 48.02
C GLY A 589 -21.50 10.09 47.95
N ARG A 590 -22.63 9.71 48.57
CA ARG A 590 -23.11 8.32 48.63
C ARG A 590 -23.67 7.86 47.29
N ASP A 591 -23.41 6.62 46.95
CA ASP A 591 -24.33 5.80 46.16
C ASP A 591 -25.50 5.37 47.06
N ARG A 592 -26.29 6.35 47.51
CA ARG A 592 -27.35 6.13 48.48
C ARG A 592 -28.47 5.35 47.82
N ALA A 593 -28.86 4.24 48.43
CA ALA A 593 -30.04 3.51 48.07
C ALA A 593 -31.23 4.07 48.86
N TYR A 594 -32.34 4.33 48.18
CA TYR A 594 -33.51 4.99 48.76
C TYR A 594 -34.70 4.04 48.77
N ARG A 595 -35.54 4.09 49.81
CA ARG A 595 -36.86 3.43 49.81
C ARG A 595 -38.01 4.36 49.40
N SER A 596 -37.77 5.67 49.44
CA SER A 596 -38.76 6.73 49.18
C SER A 596 -38.40 7.54 47.94
N LEU A 597 -39.30 7.56 46.94
CA LEU A 597 -39.17 8.36 45.72
C LEU A 597 -39.23 9.85 46.07
N SER A 598 -40.17 10.23 46.93
CA SER A 598 -40.32 11.62 47.37
C SER A 598 -39.08 12.15 48.09
N GLN A 599 -38.44 11.34 48.92
CA GLN A 599 -37.19 11.69 49.58
C GLN A 599 -36.05 11.83 48.56
N TRP A 600 -35.82 10.83 47.72
CA TRP A 600 -34.77 10.86 46.71
C TRP A 600 -34.93 12.06 45.77
N ALA A 601 -36.13 12.32 45.26
CA ALA A 601 -36.39 13.45 44.36
C ALA A 601 -36.17 14.81 45.05
N THR A 602 -36.47 14.92 46.35
CA THR A 602 -36.22 16.14 47.13
C THR A 602 -34.72 16.38 47.34
N GLU A 603 -33.97 15.33 47.69
CA GLU A 603 -32.52 15.38 47.82
C GLU A 603 -31.86 15.71 46.47
N LEU A 604 -32.32 15.09 45.39
CA LEU A 604 -31.86 15.36 44.02
C LEU A 604 -32.13 16.81 43.58
N ALA A 605 -33.31 17.35 43.91
CA ALA A 605 -33.65 18.74 43.58
C ALA A 605 -32.80 19.75 44.36
N ALA A 606 -32.42 19.42 45.59
CA ALA A 606 -31.58 20.24 46.47
C ALA A 606 -30.07 20.08 46.19
N ALA A 607 -29.67 19.03 45.46
CA ALA A 607 -28.27 18.75 45.15
C ALA A 607 -27.64 19.89 44.33
N GLN A 608 -26.49 20.39 44.80
CA GLN A 608 -25.74 21.44 44.10
C GLN A 608 -25.01 20.92 42.85
N LYS A 609 -24.65 19.63 42.84
CA LYS A 609 -24.00 18.93 41.72
C LYS A 609 -24.56 17.50 41.60
N PRO A 610 -25.78 17.33 41.06
CA PRO A 610 -26.37 16.02 40.88
C PRO A 610 -25.58 15.20 39.85
N SER A 611 -25.47 13.89 40.09
CA SER A 611 -24.80 12.92 39.19
C SER A 611 -25.72 12.38 38.10
N GLU A 612 -27.02 12.59 38.23
CA GLU A 612 -28.08 12.08 37.39
C GLU A 612 -28.24 12.91 36.10
N PRO A 613 -28.83 12.31 35.03
CA PRO A 613 -29.13 13.01 33.79
C PRO A 613 -29.93 14.30 33.99
N ASN A 614 -29.58 15.33 33.22
CA ASN A 614 -30.15 16.67 33.39
C ASN A 614 -31.69 16.71 33.24
N ASN A 615 -32.29 15.86 32.40
CA ASN A 615 -33.75 15.74 32.29
C ASN A 615 -34.38 15.31 33.62
N ILE A 616 -33.81 14.31 34.30
CA ILE A 616 -34.30 13.81 35.59
C ILE A 616 -34.16 14.87 36.68
N VAL A 617 -33.02 15.57 36.71
CA VAL A 617 -32.78 16.70 37.62
C VAL A 617 -33.80 17.83 37.41
N VAL A 618 -34.09 18.18 36.15
CA VAL A 618 -35.07 19.21 35.81
C VAL A 618 -36.47 18.80 36.26
N ILE A 619 -36.87 17.54 36.05
CA ILE A 619 -38.16 17.03 36.51
C ILE A 619 -38.24 17.06 38.05
N ALA A 620 -37.18 16.62 38.74
CA ALA A 620 -37.11 16.64 40.21
C ALA A 620 -37.26 18.06 40.79
N LYS A 621 -36.70 19.08 40.13
CA LYS A 621 -36.80 20.50 40.56
C LYS A 621 -38.17 21.13 40.34
N LYS A 622 -39.02 20.56 39.49
CA LYS A 622 -40.40 21.04 39.33
C LYS A 622 -41.23 20.66 40.56
N GLU A 623 -42.08 21.58 41.01
CA GLU A 623 -43.08 21.30 42.06
C GLU A 623 -43.95 20.11 41.63
N VAL A 624 -44.25 19.22 42.58
CA VAL A 624 -44.88 17.91 42.31
C VAL A 624 -46.22 18.06 41.58
N ASP A 625 -47.01 19.08 41.93
CA ASP A 625 -48.30 19.43 41.33
C ASP A 625 -48.21 20.03 39.93
N LYS A 626 -46.99 20.40 39.48
CA LYS A 626 -46.71 20.94 38.15
C LYS A 626 -46.06 19.93 37.21
N ARG A 627 -45.74 18.73 37.68
CA ARG A 627 -45.22 17.64 36.84
C ARG A 627 -46.37 17.00 36.07
N SER A 628 -46.22 16.85 34.76
CA SER A 628 -47.15 16.06 33.94
C SER A 628 -47.10 14.57 34.31
N GLU A 629 -48.13 13.81 33.96
CA GLU A 629 -48.17 12.36 34.20
C GLU A 629 -46.96 11.63 33.59
N ALA A 630 -46.51 12.06 32.41
CA ALA A 630 -45.33 11.50 31.75
C ALA A 630 -44.04 11.77 32.56
N GLU A 631 -43.86 12.99 33.07
CA GLU A 631 -42.69 13.36 33.87
C GLU A 631 -42.68 12.65 35.23
N GLN A 632 -43.84 12.48 35.86
CA GLN A 632 -43.95 11.70 37.10
C GLN A 632 -43.53 10.24 36.89
N LYS A 633 -43.98 9.63 35.78
CA LYS A 633 -43.63 8.26 35.41
C LYS A 633 -42.16 8.12 35.05
N GLU A 634 -41.59 9.08 34.32
CA GLU A 634 -40.16 9.09 33.96
C GLU A 634 -39.27 9.18 35.22
N LEU A 635 -39.60 10.08 36.15
CA LEU A 635 -38.87 10.23 37.41
C LEU A 635 -38.99 8.97 38.29
N GLN A 636 -40.18 8.37 38.35
CA GLN A 636 -40.40 7.13 39.11
C GLN A 636 -39.64 5.95 38.49
N ASN A 637 -39.67 5.78 37.17
CA ASN A 637 -38.93 4.70 36.52
C ASN A 637 -37.43 4.82 36.75
N TYR A 638 -36.87 6.02 36.57
CA TYR A 638 -35.45 6.26 36.82
C TYR A 638 -35.08 5.96 38.28
N PHE A 639 -35.93 6.35 39.23
CA PHE A 639 -35.76 6.01 40.63
C PHE A 639 -35.73 4.50 40.86
N LEU A 640 -36.70 3.75 40.33
CA LEU A 640 -36.76 2.30 40.48
C LEU A 640 -35.57 1.59 39.83
N GLU A 641 -35.05 2.14 38.74
CA GLU A 641 -33.92 1.59 38.00
C GLU A 641 -32.59 1.84 38.71
N HIS A 642 -32.35 3.08 39.17
CA HIS A 642 -31.01 3.52 39.57
C HIS A 642 -30.85 3.83 41.06
N ALA A 643 -31.93 4.13 41.79
CA ALA A 643 -31.85 4.65 43.16
C ALA A 643 -32.60 3.79 44.19
N TYR A 644 -33.63 3.03 43.79
CA TYR A 644 -34.49 2.29 44.69
C TYR A 644 -33.79 1.07 45.26
N LEU A 645 -33.65 1.01 46.59
CA LEU A 645 -32.86 0.02 47.31
C LEU A 645 -33.25 -1.43 46.97
N ASP A 646 -34.52 -1.71 46.74
CA ASP A 646 -34.99 -3.08 46.56
C ASP A 646 -34.83 -3.60 45.11
N SER A 647 -34.51 -2.73 44.14
CA SER A 647 -34.43 -3.14 42.72
C SER A 647 -33.16 -2.72 42.00
N ARG A 648 -32.44 -1.67 42.43
CA ARG A 648 -31.22 -1.17 41.78
C ARG A 648 -30.17 -2.24 41.47
N GLU A 649 -29.96 -3.19 42.38
CA GLU A 649 -28.98 -4.28 42.21
C GLU A 649 -29.42 -5.30 41.14
N THR A 650 -30.71 -5.36 40.82
CA THR A 650 -31.24 -6.19 39.73
C THR A 650 -30.85 -5.62 38.36
N PHE A 651 -30.79 -4.29 38.25
CA PHE A 651 -30.47 -3.58 37.01
C PHE A 651 -28.97 -3.34 36.82
N ALA A 652 -28.18 -3.32 37.89
CA ALA A 652 -26.73 -3.06 37.85
C ALA A 652 -25.96 -3.95 36.84
N PRO A 653 -26.20 -5.28 36.74
CA PRO A 653 -25.56 -6.11 35.71
C PRO A 653 -25.94 -5.71 34.28
N LEU A 654 -27.20 -5.31 34.04
CA LEU A 654 -27.68 -4.90 32.72
C LEU A 654 -27.07 -3.56 32.30
N HIS A 655 -26.96 -2.60 33.21
CA HIS A 655 -26.23 -1.35 32.97
C HIS A 655 -24.76 -1.58 32.67
N LYS A 656 -24.13 -2.52 33.39
CA LYS A 656 -22.74 -2.90 33.13
C LYS A 656 -22.58 -3.47 31.73
N THR A 657 -23.47 -4.38 31.29
CA THR A 657 -23.47 -4.90 29.92
C THR A 657 -23.60 -3.80 28.88
N ILE A 658 -24.52 -2.84 29.07
CA ILE A 658 -24.69 -1.70 28.16
C ILE A 658 -23.40 -0.89 28.09
N SER A 659 -22.85 -0.48 29.23
CA SER A 659 -21.64 0.36 29.29
C SER A 659 -20.41 -0.34 28.71
N ASP A 660 -20.20 -1.62 29.03
CA ASP A 660 -19.07 -2.40 28.51
C ASP A 660 -19.20 -2.62 26.99
N SER A 661 -20.42 -2.82 26.49
CA SER A 661 -20.70 -2.94 25.05
C SER A 661 -20.48 -1.62 24.30
N GLU A 662 -20.95 -0.50 24.84
CA GLU A 662 -20.71 0.83 24.27
C GLU A 662 -19.22 1.17 24.23
N LYS A 663 -18.47 0.88 25.30
CA LYS A 663 -17.01 1.04 25.34
C LYS A 663 -16.33 0.17 24.29
N SER A 664 -16.78 -1.07 24.12
CA SER A 664 -16.23 -2.00 23.13
C SER A 664 -16.49 -1.51 21.70
N ILE A 665 -17.71 -1.04 21.39
CA ILE A 665 -18.05 -0.43 20.10
C ILE A 665 -17.17 0.80 19.85
N GLN A 666 -16.97 1.66 20.85
CA GLN A 666 -16.12 2.84 20.73
C GLN A 666 -14.65 2.47 20.51
N SER A 667 -14.13 1.44 21.19
CA SER A 667 -12.76 0.94 20.99
C SER A 667 -12.57 0.43 19.57
N ILE A 668 -13.46 -0.46 19.11
CA ILE A 668 -13.46 -1.00 17.75
C ILE A 668 -13.48 0.13 16.72
N THR A 669 -14.35 1.12 16.91
CA THR A 669 -14.44 2.28 16.03
C THR A 669 -13.14 3.08 16.05
N ASN A 670 -12.57 3.38 17.21
CA ASN A 670 -11.34 4.17 17.34
C ASN A 670 -10.10 3.47 16.76
N GLU A 671 -10.04 2.14 16.84
CA GLU A 671 -8.96 1.31 16.32
C GLU A 671 -9.10 1.03 14.82
N SER A 672 -10.30 1.19 14.26
CA SER A 672 -10.56 1.01 12.83
C SER A 672 -9.67 1.94 11.98
N PRO A 673 -9.08 1.44 10.89
CA PRO A 673 -8.20 2.22 10.05
C PRO A 673 -8.92 3.37 9.35
N THR A 674 -8.19 4.46 9.15
CA THR A 674 -8.61 5.57 8.29
C THR A 674 -7.90 5.49 6.94
N THR A 675 -8.46 6.11 5.92
CA THR A 675 -7.78 6.25 4.63
C THR A 675 -8.10 7.58 3.97
N LEU A 676 -7.14 8.11 3.21
CA LEU A 676 -7.28 9.34 2.44
C LEU A 676 -8.23 9.10 1.26
N VAL A 677 -9.17 10.01 1.04
CA VAL A 677 -10.10 9.95 -0.10
C VAL A 677 -10.06 11.26 -0.88
N SER A 678 -10.74 11.30 -2.02
CA SER A 678 -11.01 12.55 -2.74
C SER A 678 -12.29 13.20 -2.23
N GLN A 679 -12.37 14.52 -2.37
CA GLN A 679 -13.59 15.30 -2.23
C GLN A 679 -13.45 16.53 -3.12
N GLU A 680 -14.47 16.85 -3.89
CA GLU A 680 -14.51 18.08 -4.70
C GLU A 680 -15.31 19.18 -3.98
N LYS A 681 -14.88 20.43 -4.15
CA LYS A 681 -15.62 21.62 -3.72
C LYS A 681 -16.93 21.70 -4.50
N LYS A 682 -17.99 22.21 -3.83
CA LYS A 682 -19.30 22.42 -4.47
C LYS A 682 -19.23 23.39 -5.64
N GLU A 683 -18.45 24.47 -5.47
CA GLU A 683 -18.20 25.46 -6.52
C GLU A 683 -16.79 25.23 -7.09
N PRO A 684 -16.66 24.98 -8.40
CA PRO A 684 -15.36 24.81 -9.04
C PRO A 684 -14.46 26.05 -8.90
N VAL A 685 -13.15 25.81 -8.76
CA VAL A 685 -12.14 26.87 -8.76
C VAL A 685 -11.76 27.20 -10.20
N ALA A 686 -11.76 28.49 -10.55
CA ALA A 686 -11.29 28.95 -11.86
C ALA A 686 -9.81 28.57 -12.05
N SER A 687 -9.46 28.11 -13.24
CA SER A 687 -8.08 27.75 -13.60
C SER A 687 -7.58 28.68 -14.69
N HIS A 688 -6.27 28.95 -14.67
CA HIS A 688 -5.62 29.85 -15.59
C HIS A 688 -4.46 29.14 -16.27
N ILE A 689 -4.09 29.58 -17.46
CA ILE A 689 -2.76 29.31 -18.02
C ILE A 689 -1.73 29.94 -17.09
N MET A 690 -0.70 29.21 -16.68
CA MET A 690 0.42 29.79 -15.94
C MET A 690 1.56 30.08 -16.90
N GLU A 691 1.98 31.33 -16.97
CA GLU A 691 3.05 31.74 -17.90
C GLU A 691 4.35 31.01 -17.55
N ARG A 692 4.89 30.25 -18.51
CA ARG A 692 6.06 29.38 -18.31
C ARG A 692 5.92 28.38 -17.17
N GLY A 693 4.69 28.05 -16.76
CA GLY A 693 4.41 27.14 -15.66
C GLY A 693 4.55 27.75 -14.26
N GLU A 694 4.76 29.07 -14.14
CA GLU A 694 4.95 29.74 -12.85
C GLU A 694 3.62 29.98 -12.14
N TYR A 695 3.42 29.37 -10.97
CA TYR A 695 2.13 29.33 -10.27
C TYR A 695 1.56 30.73 -9.91
N ASP A 696 2.41 31.75 -9.85
CA ASP A 696 2.04 33.13 -9.52
C ASP A 696 1.92 34.06 -10.73
N GLN A 697 2.21 33.58 -11.95
CA GLN A 697 2.04 34.32 -13.21
C GLN A 697 0.81 33.80 -13.95
N LEU A 698 -0.37 34.24 -13.52
CA LEU A 698 -1.65 33.80 -14.09
C LEU A 698 -2.00 34.58 -15.36
N GLY A 699 -2.18 33.86 -16.46
CA GLY A 699 -2.70 34.35 -17.73
C GLY A 699 -4.22 34.14 -17.87
N GLU A 700 -4.64 33.78 -19.08
CA GLU A 700 -6.05 33.61 -19.43
C GLU A 700 -6.75 32.51 -18.63
N VAL A 701 -8.03 32.73 -18.31
CA VAL A 701 -8.89 31.72 -17.69
C VAL A 701 -9.19 30.62 -18.69
N VAL A 702 -9.05 29.37 -18.28
CA VAL A 702 -9.35 28.20 -19.11
C VAL A 702 -10.54 27.41 -18.57
N PRO A 703 -11.46 26.97 -19.46
CA PRO A 703 -12.53 26.07 -19.05
C PRO A 703 -11.98 24.65 -18.87
N ARG A 704 -12.73 23.83 -18.12
CA ARG A 704 -12.60 22.38 -18.16
C ARG A 704 -12.87 21.90 -19.58
N ALA A 705 -11.88 21.29 -20.22
CA ALA A 705 -12.01 20.73 -21.56
C ALA A 705 -11.00 19.59 -21.76
N THR A 706 -11.31 18.68 -22.67
CA THR A 706 -10.42 17.61 -23.07
C THR A 706 -9.49 18.08 -24.20
N PRO A 707 -8.31 17.44 -24.37
CA PRO A 707 -7.34 17.84 -25.38
C PRO A 707 -7.92 17.86 -26.80
N GLY A 708 -7.68 18.93 -27.57
CA GLY A 708 -8.38 19.20 -28.84
C GLY A 708 -8.08 18.21 -29.99
N MET A 709 -7.00 17.45 -29.90
CA MET A 709 -6.66 16.38 -30.85
C MET A 709 -7.44 15.08 -30.62
N LEU A 710 -8.07 14.93 -29.45
CA LEU A 710 -8.90 13.80 -29.08
C LEU A 710 -10.39 14.13 -29.26
N PRO A 711 -11.28 13.11 -29.32
CA PRO A 711 -12.71 13.36 -29.35
C PRO A 711 -13.17 14.24 -28.17
N PRO A 712 -14.08 15.21 -28.38
CA PRO A 712 -14.61 16.01 -27.28
C PRO A 712 -15.46 15.14 -26.34
N MET A 713 -15.68 15.64 -25.12
CA MET A 713 -16.70 15.07 -24.23
C MET A 713 -18.08 15.12 -24.89
N LYS A 714 -18.92 14.11 -24.63
CA LYS A 714 -20.27 14.01 -25.20
C LYS A 714 -21.20 15.04 -24.56
N GLU A 715 -22.15 15.55 -25.34
CA GLU A 715 -23.16 16.49 -24.84
C GLU A 715 -23.94 15.87 -23.67
N GLY A 716 -24.13 16.65 -22.59
CA GLY A 716 -24.83 16.21 -21.38
C GLY A 716 -23.97 15.51 -20.32
N GLN A 717 -22.69 15.19 -20.61
CA GLN A 717 -21.77 14.71 -19.59
C GLN A 717 -21.47 15.80 -18.54
N PRO A 718 -21.31 15.45 -17.25
CA PRO A 718 -21.00 16.44 -16.23
C PRO A 718 -19.58 17.00 -16.44
N MET A 719 -19.44 18.33 -16.44
CA MET A 719 -18.15 19.01 -16.61
C MET A 719 -17.34 19.03 -15.29
N ASN A 720 -17.05 17.85 -14.75
CA ASN A 720 -16.26 17.60 -13.55
C ASN A 720 -15.44 16.30 -13.72
N ARG A 721 -14.75 15.83 -12.67
CA ARG A 721 -13.93 14.62 -12.77
C ARG A 721 -14.71 13.38 -13.17
N LEU A 722 -15.99 13.27 -12.82
CA LEU A 722 -16.82 12.13 -13.22
C LEU A 722 -17.00 12.08 -14.73
N GLY A 723 -17.30 13.22 -15.37
CA GLY A 723 -17.40 13.26 -16.82
C GLY A 723 -16.07 13.04 -17.52
N LEU A 724 -14.97 13.57 -16.97
CA LEU A 724 -13.62 13.27 -17.48
C LEU A 724 -13.31 11.77 -17.43
N ALA A 725 -13.64 11.10 -16.31
CA ALA A 725 -13.41 9.69 -16.15
C ALA A 725 -14.29 8.84 -17.09
N GLN A 726 -15.54 9.23 -17.30
CA GLN A 726 -16.44 8.61 -18.28
C GLN A 726 -15.94 8.81 -19.71
N TRP A 727 -15.39 9.98 -20.04
CA TRP A 727 -14.81 10.27 -21.35
C TRP A 727 -13.57 9.41 -21.64
N LEU A 728 -12.70 9.18 -20.65
CA LEU A 728 -11.52 8.33 -20.82
C LEU A 728 -11.87 6.89 -21.22
N VAL A 729 -13.00 6.37 -20.74
CA VAL A 729 -13.43 4.98 -20.98
C VAL A 729 -14.53 4.88 -22.04
N ASP A 730 -14.82 5.97 -22.73
CA ASP A 730 -15.76 5.97 -23.85
C ASP A 730 -15.22 5.04 -24.96
N PRO A 731 -16.07 4.17 -25.56
CA PRO A 731 -15.65 3.32 -26.67
C PRO A 731 -15.04 4.04 -27.88
N GLU A 732 -15.36 5.34 -28.06
CA GLU A 732 -14.79 6.17 -29.13
C GLU A 732 -13.43 6.79 -28.73
N HIS A 733 -13.04 6.72 -27.45
CA HIS A 733 -11.77 7.22 -26.98
C HIS A 733 -10.61 6.33 -27.47
N PRO A 734 -9.62 6.88 -28.19
CA PRO A 734 -8.69 6.06 -28.96
C PRO A 734 -7.53 5.45 -28.15
N LEU A 735 -7.23 5.97 -26.96
CA LEU A 735 -5.98 5.64 -26.25
C LEU A 735 -6.16 4.63 -25.12
N THR A 736 -7.15 4.80 -24.25
CA THR A 736 -7.28 4.03 -22.99
C THR A 736 -7.21 2.52 -23.19
N ALA A 737 -7.99 1.96 -24.12
CA ALA A 737 -7.94 0.53 -24.39
C ALA A 737 -6.57 0.08 -24.93
N ARG A 738 -5.97 0.85 -25.85
CA ARG A 738 -4.65 0.55 -26.43
C ARG A 738 -3.55 0.58 -25.39
N VAL A 739 -3.53 1.61 -24.55
CA VAL A 739 -2.54 1.81 -23.49
C VAL A 739 -2.64 0.69 -22.46
N THR A 740 -3.86 0.38 -22.00
CA THR A 740 -4.09 -0.68 -21.01
C THR A 740 -3.71 -2.06 -21.55
N VAL A 741 -4.18 -2.42 -22.75
CA VAL A 741 -3.83 -3.70 -23.39
C VAL A 741 -2.33 -3.81 -23.66
N ASN A 742 -1.68 -2.72 -24.08
CA ASN A 742 -0.23 -2.70 -24.28
C ASN A 742 0.54 -3.01 -23.00
N ARG A 743 0.04 -2.55 -21.85
CA ARG A 743 0.66 -2.82 -20.53
C ARG A 743 0.42 -4.25 -20.06
N PHE A 744 -0.76 -4.81 -20.31
CA PHE A 744 -0.99 -6.25 -20.09
C PHE A 744 -0.07 -7.09 -20.97
N TRP A 745 0.11 -6.70 -22.23
CA TRP A 745 1.07 -7.33 -23.12
C TRP A 745 2.51 -7.20 -22.60
N GLN A 746 2.91 -6.02 -22.12
CA GLN A 746 4.21 -5.78 -21.50
C GLN A 746 4.43 -6.67 -20.27
N GLN A 747 3.41 -6.85 -19.43
CA GLN A 747 3.49 -7.70 -18.25
C GLN A 747 3.75 -9.17 -18.60
N ILE A 748 3.10 -9.69 -19.65
CA ILE A 748 3.19 -11.10 -20.08
C ILE A 748 4.43 -11.36 -20.95
N PHE A 749 4.75 -10.46 -21.86
CA PHE A 749 5.82 -10.65 -22.86
C PHE A 749 7.11 -9.90 -22.53
N GLY A 750 7.12 -9.06 -21.48
CA GLY A 750 8.28 -8.29 -21.01
C GLY A 750 8.44 -6.94 -21.70
N THR A 751 7.89 -6.77 -22.90
CA THR A 751 7.88 -5.50 -23.65
C THR A 751 6.54 -5.34 -24.36
N GLY A 752 5.89 -4.18 -24.19
CA GLY A 752 4.62 -3.86 -24.84
C GLY A 752 4.74 -3.85 -26.37
N LEU A 753 3.64 -4.04 -27.10
CA LEU A 753 3.61 -3.86 -28.56
C LEU A 753 4.16 -2.48 -28.96
N VAL A 754 3.74 -1.44 -28.25
CA VAL A 754 4.42 -0.14 -28.15
C VAL A 754 5.43 -0.24 -27.01
N LYS A 755 6.73 -0.05 -27.32
CA LYS A 755 7.81 -0.18 -26.32
C LYS A 755 7.80 0.96 -25.30
N THR A 756 7.48 2.16 -25.77
CA THR A 756 7.31 3.38 -24.96
C THR A 756 5.91 3.39 -24.36
N SER A 757 5.66 2.54 -23.35
CA SER A 757 4.34 2.41 -22.70
C SER A 757 3.82 3.70 -22.04
N GLU A 758 4.70 4.67 -21.86
CA GLU A 758 4.48 6.04 -21.38
C GLU A 758 4.17 7.05 -22.49
N ASP A 759 4.46 6.72 -23.76
CA ASP A 759 4.37 7.65 -24.90
C ASP A 759 3.84 6.93 -26.17
N PHE A 760 2.57 7.20 -26.48
CA PHE A 760 1.83 6.81 -27.68
C PHE A 760 1.76 7.96 -28.71
N GLY A 761 2.42 9.08 -28.42
CA GLY A 761 2.54 10.25 -29.28
C GLY A 761 3.53 10.06 -30.42
N LEU A 762 3.98 11.17 -30.99
CA LEU A 762 4.84 11.25 -32.17
C LEU A 762 6.30 10.90 -31.89
N GLN A 763 6.73 10.93 -30.63
CA GLN A 763 8.06 10.51 -30.20
C GLN A 763 8.09 9.07 -29.67
N GLY A 764 6.92 8.47 -29.45
CA GLY A 764 6.77 7.07 -29.09
C GLY A 764 7.19 6.11 -30.21
N GLU A 765 7.60 4.90 -29.84
CA GLU A 765 7.89 3.84 -30.82
C GLU A 765 6.58 3.33 -31.43
N PRO A 766 6.46 3.18 -32.77
CA PRO A 766 5.28 2.57 -33.37
C PRO A 766 5.09 1.13 -32.88
N PRO A 767 3.85 0.63 -32.83
CA PRO A 767 3.58 -0.73 -32.38
C PRO A 767 4.26 -1.75 -33.30
N SER A 768 4.87 -2.79 -32.72
CA SER A 768 5.47 -3.89 -33.48
C SER A 768 4.44 -4.65 -34.33
N HIS A 769 3.18 -4.67 -33.87
CA HIS A 769 2.03 -5.29 -34.52
C HIS A 769 0.80 -4.35 -34.40
N PRO A 770 0.66 -3.33 -35.25
CA PRO A 770 -0.41 -2.33 -35.13
C PRO A 770 -1.81 -2.94 -35.16
N GLN A 771 -2.07 -3.85 -36.10
CA GLN A 771 -3.37 -4.49 -36.23
C GLN A 771 -3.70 -5.40 -35.04
N LEU A 772 -2.69 -6.04 -34.44
CA LEU A 772 -2.90 -6.86 -33.23
C LEU A 772 -3.27 -5.99 -32.02
N LEU A 773 -2.60 -4.84 -31.85
CA LEU A 773 -2.92 -3.88 -30.79
C LEU A 773 -4.36 -3.39 -30.91
N ASP A 774 -4.77 -2.97 -32.10
CA ASP A 774 -6.13 -2.48 -32.36
C ASP A 774 -7.16 -3.59 -32.18
N TRP A 775 -6.88 -4.80 -32.68
CA TRP A 775 -7.76 -5.94 -32.46
C TRP A 775 -7.94 -6.24 -30.98
N LEU A 776 -6.86 -6.40 -30.21
CA LEU A 776 -6.94 -6.65 -28.76
C LEU A 776 -7.68 -5.53 -28.03
N SER A 777 -7.45 -4.27 -28.40
CA SER A 777 -8.12 -3.10 -27.80
C SER A 777 -9.62 -3.11 -28.09
N SER A 778 -10.01 -3.41 -29.33
CA SER A 778 -11.42 -3.52 -29.72
C SER A 778 -12.12 -4.68 -29.00
N GLN A 779 -11.43 -5.82 -28.82
CA GLN A 779 -11.96 -6.94 -28.05
C GLN A 779 -12.10 -6.57 -26.57
N PHE A 780 -11.16 -5.82 -26.00
CA PHE A 780 -11.23 -5.39 -24.61
C PHE A 780 -12.50 -4.57 -24.34
N ILE A 781 -12.79 -3.60 -25.21
CA ILE A 781 -14.00 -2.78 -25.14
C ILE A 781 -15.25 -3.65 -25.35
N ALA A 782 -15.27 -4.47 -26.42
CA ALA A 782 -16.44 -5.27 -26.79
C ALA A 782 -16.79 -6.35 -25.75
N GLU A 783 -15.81 -6.80 -24.98
CA GLU A 783 -15.97 -7.81 -23.93
C GLU A 783 -16.21 -7.20 -22.54
N GLY A 784 -16.53 -5.91 -22.47
CA GLY A 784 -16.89 -5.23 -21.22
C GLY A 784 -15.71 -4.99 -20.31
N TRP A 785 -14.53 -4.67 -20.87
CA TRP A 785 -13.32 -4.32 -20.14
C TRP A 785 -12.84 -5.43 -19.17
N ASP A 786 -13.09 -6.69 -19.54
CA ASP A 786 -12.74 -7.88 -18.75
C ASP A 786 -11.23 -8.16 -18.77
N VAL A 787 -10.56 -7.88 -17.64
CA VAL A 787 -9.10 -8.01 -17.49
C VAL A 787 -8.67 -9.47 -17.49
N LYS A 788 -9.34 -10.33 -16.71
CA LYS A 788 -8.99 -11.76 -16.62
C LYS A 788 -9.14 -12.45 -17.98
N LYS A 789 -10.20 -12.14 -18.73
CA LYS A 789 -10.41 -12.67 -20.08
C LYS A 789 -9.33 -12.21 -21.06
N MET A 790 -8.92 -10.93 -20.99
CA MET A 790 -7.82 -10.41 -21.80
C MET A 790 -6.49 -11.12 -21.51
N LEU A 791 -6.14 -11.30 -20.22
CA LEU A 791 -4.93 -12.02 -19.82
C LEU A 791 -4.99 -13.51 -20.21
N LYS A 792 -6.13 -14.18 -19.98
CA LYS A 792 -6.39 -15.56 -20.43
C LYS A 792 -6.13 -15.69 -21.93
N ARG A 793 -6.65 -14.77 -22.75
CA ARG A 793 -6.45 -14.77 -24.20
C ARG A 793 -4.96 -14.71 -24.58
N MET A 794 -4.18 -13.88 -23.90
CA MET A 794 -2.73 -13.76 -24.15
C MET A 794 -1.99 -15.05 -23.79
N VAL A 795 -2.19 -15.58 -22.58
CA VAL A 795 -1.45 -16.77 -22.11
C VAL A 795 -1.90 -18.08 -22.77
N MET A 796 -3.11 -18.12 -23.36
CA MET A 796 -3.62 -19.26 -24.13
C MET A 796 -3.06 -19.35 -25.56
N SER A 797 -2.44 -18.29 -26.07
CA SER A 797 -1.90 -18.23 -27.44
C SER A 797 -0.76 -19.22 -27.68
N SER A 798 -0.65 -19.76 -28.89
CA SER A 798 0.54 -20.51 -29.33
C SER A 798 1.79 -19.65 -29.17
N THR A 799 1.67 -18.35 -29.46
CA THR A 799 2.70 -17.32 -29.32
C THR A 799 3.34 -17.34 -27.92
N TYR A 800 2.52 -17.29 -26.87
CA TYR A 800 2.99 -17.34 -25.49
C TYR A 800 3.56 -18.70 -25.12
N ARG A 801 3.00 -19.79 -25.64
CA ARG A 801 3.32 -21.18 -25.28
C ARG A 801 4.58 -21.73 -25.96
N GLN A 802 5.24 -20.94 -26.81
CA GLN A 802 6.51 -21.30 -27.45
C GLN A 802 7.62 -21.53 -26.43
N SER A 803 8.59 -22.37 -26.79
CA SER A 803 9.89 -22.49 -26.14
C SER A 803 10.67 -21.17 -26.25
N SER A 804 11.32 -20.76 -25.17
CA SER A 804 12.15 -19.55 -25.11
C SER A 804 13.58 -19.77 -25.66
N ARG A 805 13.85 -20.93 -26.29
CA ARG A 805 15.15 -21.26 -26.86
C ARG A 805 15.55 -20.23 -27.91
N LEU A 806 16.71 -19.61 -27.70
CA LEU A 806 17.31 -18.65 -28.62
C LEU A 806 18.26 -19.36 -29.59
N THR A 807 18.06 -19.16 -30.89
CA THR A 807 19.00 -19.60 -31.94
C THR A 807 19.81 -18.40 -32.44
N PRO A 808 21.02 -18.61 -33.01
CA PRO A 808 21.82 -17.51 -33.59
C PRO A 808 21.06 -16.71 -34.65
N GLU A 809 20.25 -17.37 -35.48
CA GLU A 809 19.39 -16.74 -36.48
C GLU A 809 18.36 -15.80 -35.84
N LYS A 810 17.61 -16.28 -34.83
CA LYS A 810 16.63 -15.47 -34.12
C LYS A 810 17.27 -14.33 -33.33
N LEU A 811 18.49 -14.52 -32.81
CA LEU A 811 19.24 -13.47 -32.12
C LEU A 811 19.67 -12.36 -33.09
N ALA A 812 20.13 -12.72 -34.29
CA ALA A 812 20.56 -11.75 -35.30
C ALA A 812 19.39 -10.95 -35.88
N ALA A 813 18.24 -11.62 -36.12
CA ALA A 813 17.06 -10.99 -36.71
C ALA A 813 16.23 -10.18 -35.70
N ASP A 814 16.07 -10.69 -34.48
CA ASP A 814 15.20 -10.10 -33.46
C ASP A 814 15.74 -10.38 -32.04
N PRO A 815 16.80 -9.66 -31.62
CA PRO A 815 17.44 -9.86 -30.33
C PRO A 815 16.49 -9.60 -29.16
N ALA A 816 15.57 -8.65 -29.31
CA ALA A 816 14.61 -8.26 -28.28
C ALA A 816 13.29 -9.07 -28.32
N ASN A 817 13.17 -10.06 -29.21
CA ASN A 817 11.95 -10.88 -29.39
C ASN A 817 10.67 -10.05 -29.66
N ARG A 818 10.80 -8.92 -30.38
CA ARG A 818 9.70 -8.00 -30.74
C ARG A 818 8.72 -8.61 -31.73
N LEU A 819 9.15 -9.63 -32.49
CA LEU A 819 8.35 -10.37 -33.47
C LEU A 819 7.77 -11.66 -32.89
N TYR A 820 8.10 -12.00 -31.63
CA TYR A 820 7.55 -13.14 -30.89
C TYR A 820 7.80 -14.50 -31.57
N SER A 821 9.00 -14.68 -32.14
CA SER A 821 9.45 -15.96 -32.72
C SER A 821 9.80 -17.03 -31.68
N ARG A 822 9.79 -16.69 -30.40
CA ARG A 822 10.08 -17.57 -29.25
C ARG A 822 9.27 -17.11 -28.03
N GLY A 823 9.14 -17.99 -27.03
CA GLY A 823 8.45 -17.67 -25.78
C GLY A 823 9.14 -16.56 -24.98
N PRO A 824 8.42 -15.84 -24.10
CA PRO A 824 9.00 -14.79 -23.28
C PRO A 824 9.96 -15.37 -22.23
N ARG A 825 11.09 -14.69 -22.02
CA ARG A 825 12.10 -15.01 -20.98
C ARG A 825 12.80 -13.74 -20.53
N TYR A 826 12.71 -13.42 -19.24
CA TYR A 826 13.36 -12.25 -18.62
C TYR A 826 13.44 -12.42 -17.09
N ARG A 827 14.34 -11.66 -16.45
CA ARG A 827 14.52 -11.65 -14.99
C ARG A 827 13.19 -11.32 -14.29
N LEU A 828 12.89 -12.05 -13.22
CA LEU A 828 11.78 -11.75 -12.30
C LEU A 828 11.98 -10.36 -11.68
N ASP A 829 10.91 -9.64 -11.40
CA ASP A 829 11.00 -8.33 -10.71
C ASP A 829 11.42 -8.50 -9.24
N ALA A 830 11.85 -7.42 -8.59
CA ALA A 830 12.38 -7.45 -7.22
C ALA A 830 11.49 -8.20 -6.23
N GLU A 831 10.19 -7.91 -6.25
CA GLU A 831 9.21 -8.53 -5.36
C GLU A 831 9.09 -10.03 -5.61
N MET A 832 9.08 -10.44 -6.88
CA MET A 832 8.96 -11.86 -7.27
C MET A 832 10.20 -12.67 -6.88
N ILE A 833 11.39 -12.07 -6.90
CA ILE A 833 12.63 -12.74 -6.49
C ILE A 833 12.59 -13.06 -5.00
N ARG A 834 12.25 -12.07 -4.16
CA ARG A 834 12.09 -12.27 -2.71
C ARG A 834 10.92 -13.22 -2.41
N ASP A 835 9.77 -13.01 -3.03
CA ASP A 835 8.58 -13.82 -2.81
C ASP A 835 8.84 -15.30 -3.18
N GLN A 836 9.51 -15.57 -4.31
CA GLN A 836 9.90 -16.93 -4.67
C GLN A 836 10.81 -17.56 -3.61
N ALA A 837 11.82 -16.83 -3.12
CA ALA A 837 12.73 -17.35 -2.09
C ALA A 837 11.95 -17.73 -0.82
N LEU A 838 11.00 -16.90 -0.37
CA LEU A 838 10.13 -17.20 0.76
C LEU A 838 9.19 -18.39 0.49
N THR A 839 8.61 -18.49 -0.70
CA THR A 839 7.72 -19.60 -1.06
C THR A 839 8.45 -20.95 -1.11
N VAL A 840 9.60 -21.03 -1.80
CA VAL A 840 10.34 -22.31 -1.90
C VAL A 840 10.98 -22.71 -0.58
N SER A 841 11.38 -21.76 0.26
CA SER A 841 11.91 -22.04 1.60
C SER A 841 10.83 -22.40 2.62
N GLY A 842 9.55 -22.16 2.30
CA GLY A 842 8.43 -22.41 3.22
C GLY A 842 8.24 -21.33 4.28
N LEU A 843 8.84 -20.15 4.09
CA LEU A 843 8.72 -19.01 5.01
C LEU A 843 7.56 -18.07 4.67
N MET A 844 7.03 -18.11 3.44
CA MET A 844 5.98 -17.17 3.00
C MET A 844 4.73 -17.24 3.88
N VAL A 845 4.23 -16.06 4.27
CA VAL A 845 2.92 -15.88 4.93
C VAL A 845 1.90 -15.43 3.88
N ASP A 846 0.89 -16.28 3.62
CA ASP A 846 -0.12 -16.09 2.55
C ASP A 846 -1.24 -15.09 2.89
N GLN A 847 -1.10 -14.30 3.96
CA GLN A 847 -2.12 -13.32 4.34
C GLN A 847 -2.23 -12.20 3.30
N VAL A 848 -3.43 -12.02 2.73
CA VAL A 848 -3.77 -10.97 1.78
C VAL A 848 -4.36 -9.75 2.50
N GLY A 849 -3.93 -8.54 2.13
CA GLY A 849 -4.42 -7.26 2.66
C GLY A 849 -3.87 -6.88 4.04
N GLY A 850 -4.36 -5.80 4.65
CA GLY A 850 -3.93 -5.30 5.95
C GLY A 850 -2.68 -4.41 5.90
N PRO A 851 -2.28 -3.79 7.03
CA PRO A 851 -1.23 -2.78 7.05
C PRO A 851 0.12 -3.25 6.49
N SER A 852 0.89 -2.30 5.96
CA SER A 852 2.27 -2.54 5.49
C SER A 852 3.19 -2.93 6.66
N VAL A 853 4.16 -3.79 6.39
CA VAL A 853 5.11 -4.36 7.35
C VAL A 853 6.54 -3.94 7.02
N LYS A 854 7.43 -3.99 8.01
CA LYS A 854 8.84 -3.59 7.90
C LYS A 854 9.76 -4.79 8.11
N PRO A 855 9.97 -5.66 7.09
CA PRO A 855 11.00 -6.69 7.15
C PRO A 855 12.38 -6.09 7.47
N PRO A 856 13.30 -6.86 8.08
CA PRO A 856 14.63 -6.36 8.42
C PRO A 856 15.40 -5.79 7.22
N GLN A 857 16.12 -4.69 7.43
CA GLN A 857 17.02 -4.07 6.46
C GLN A 857 18.29 -3.54 7.17
N PRO A 858 19.37 -3.18 6.45
CA PRO A 858 20.56 -2.58 7.03
C PRO A 858 20.27 -1.34 7.90
N ALA A 859 20.93 -1.24 9.05
CA ALA A 859 20.76 -0.15 9.98
C ALA A 859 21.29 1.20 9.42
N GLY A 860 20.73 2.31 9.91
CA GLY A 860 21.23 3.66 9.61
C GLY A 860 20.76 4.30 8.30
N LEU A 861 20.14 3.54 7.39
CA LEU A 861 19.68 4.08 6.09
C LEU A 861 18.65 5.20 6.25
N TRP A 862 17.65 5.01 7.10
CA TRP A 862 16.63 6.03 7.34
C TRP A 862 17.15 7.25 8.11
N GLU A 863 18.13 7.05 9.00
CA GLU A 863 18.73 8.14 9.77
C GLU A 863 19.63 9.02 8.89
N ALA A 864 20.27 8.43 7.88
CA ALA A 864 21.13 9.15 6.94
C ALA A 864 20.36 10.15 6.05
N VAL A 865 19.08 9.87 5.76
CA VAL A 865 18.23 10.74 4.91
C VAL A 865 17.11 11.44 5.69
N GLY A 866 16.80 10.97 6.90
CA GLY A 866 15.64 11.43 7.67
C GLY A 866 15.95 12.68 8.47
N TYR A 867 15.06 13.67 8.37
CA TYR A 867 15.13 14.84 9.23
C TYR A 867 14.74 14.48 10.68
N SER A 868 15.37 15.09 11.68
CA SER A 868 15.26 14.66 13.09
C SER A 868 13.84 14.73 13.68
N SER A 869 12.95 15.54 13.12
CA SER A 869 11.54 15.64 13.54
C SER A 869 10.60 14.71 12.78
N SER A 870 11.10 13.88 11.87
CA SER A 870 10.29 12.90 11.14
C SER A 870 9.94 11.69 12.02
N ASN A 871 8.68 11.24 11.96
CA ASN A 871 8.22 10.01 12.61
C ASN A 871 8.67 8.74 11.87
N THR A 872 9.31 8.89 10.70
CA THR A 872 10.01 7.84 9.94
C THR A 872 11.52 8.11 9.84
N ALA A 873 12.08 8.93 10.75
CA ALA A 873 13.53 9.20 10.78
C ALA A 873 14.35 7.94 11.14
N ARG A 874 13.79 7.05 11.96
CA ARG A 874 14.47 5.84 12.44
C ARG A 874 13.72 4.61 12.02
N PHE A 875 14.41 3.68 11.37
CA PHE A 875 13.85 2.39 11.01
C PHE A 875 13.81 1.48 12.24
N LYS A 876 12.67 0.84 12.45
CA LYS A 876 12.51 -0.29 13.37
C LYS A 876 11.87 -1.43 12.60
N ALA A 877 12.56 -2.56 12.50
CA ALA A 877 12.00 -3.76 11.90
C ALA A 877 10.79 -4.24 12.71
N ASP A 878 9.80 -4.78 12.01
CA ASP A 878 8.78 -5.59 12.65
C ASP A 878 9.39 -6.91 13.12
N GLU A 879 8.76 -7.52 14.12
CA GLU A 879 9.18 -8.80 14.70
C GLU A 879 8.10 -9.86 14.45
N GLY A 880 8.52 -11.12 14.38
CA GLY A 880 7.62 -12.28 14.23
C GLY A 880 7.36 -12.70 12.79
N HIS A 881 7.19 -14.02 12.60
CA HIS A 881 7.03 -14.66 11.30
C HIS A 881 5.88 -14.06 10.47
N GLU A 882 4.73 -13.83 11.10
CA GLU A 882 3.51 -13.27 10.49
C GLU A 882 3.69 -11.89 9.84
N LYS A 883 4.74 -11.15 10.22
CA LYS A 883 5.03 -9.82 9.66
C LYS A 883 6.21 -9.83 8.70
N VAL A 884 7.34 -10.41 9.10
CA VAL A 884 8.58 -10.26 8.33
C VAL A 884 8.60 -11.09 7.04
N HIS A 885 7.80 -12.16 6.96
CA HIS A 885 7.74 -13.03 5.78
C HIS A 885 6.45 -12.87 4.96
N ARG A 886 5.73 -11.76 5.13
CA ARG A 886 4.63 -11.43 4.24
C ARG A 886 5.16 -11.19 2.82
N ARG A 887 4.25 -11.36 1.86
CA ARG A 887 4.48 -11.02 0.47
C ARG A 887 5.05 -9.61 0.35
N THR A 888 6.03 -9.44 -0.53
CA THR A 888 6.81 -8.21 -0.65
C THR A 888 5.96 -6.99 -1.00
N LEU A 889 4.80 -7.18 -1.65
CA LEU A 889 3.80 -6.14 -1.91
C LEU A 889 3.36 -5.37 -0.64
N TYR A 890 3.43 -6.01 0.53
CA TYR A 890 3.08 -5.42 1.82
C TYR A 890 4.28 -4.75 2.52
N THR A 891 5.45 -4.72 1.90
CA THR A 891 6.62 -4.03 2.47
C THR A 891 6.39 -2.53 2.50
N PHE A 892 6.66 -1.91 3.64
CA PHE A 892 6.55 -0.48 3.86
C PHE A 892 7.45 0.30 2.89
N ILE A 893 6.86 1.16 2.06
CA ILE A 893 7.57 1.99 1.10
C ILE A 893 7.74 3.41 1.66
N LYS A 894 8.93 3.68 2.21
CA LYS A 894 9.40 5.04 2.48
C LYS A 894 9.97 5.62 1.20
N ARG A 895 9.37 6.68 0.65
CA ARG A 895 9.71 7.22 -0.68
C ARG A 895 11.16 7.72 -0.80
N THR A 896 11.65 8.40 0.22
CA THR A 896 13.02 8.98 0.22
C THR A 896 14.12 7.96 0.54
N SER A 897 13.75 6.78 1.05
CA SER A 897 14.66 5.66 1.29
C SER A 897 13.90 4.35 1.16
N PRO A 898 13.55 3.92 -0.07
CA PRO A 898 12.87 2.66 -0.32
C PRO A 898 13.71 1.47 0.19
N PRO A 899 13.13 0.28 0.36
CA PRO A 899 13.89 -0.91 0.72
C PRO A 899 15.10 -1.10 -0.21
N PRO A 900 16.33 -1.22 0.33
CA PRO A 900 17.56 -1.19 -0.46
C PRO A 900 17.68 -2.39 -1.42
N GLU A 901 17.19 -3.56 -1.01
CA GLU A 901 17.16 -4.76 -1.83
C GLU A 901 16.25 -4.59 -3.04
N MET A 902 15.11 -3.92 -2.86
CA MET A 902 14.14 -3.64 -3.92
C MET A 902 14.73 -2.64 -4.91
N SER A 903 15.36 -1.58 -4.41
CA SER A 903 16.05 -0.57 -5.23
C SER A 903 17.18 -1.19 -6.05
N THR A 904 17.97 -2.10 -5.46
CA THR A 904 19.06 -2.82 -6.14
C THR A 904 18.53 -3.70 -7.28
N LEU A 905 17.30 -4.22 -7.16
CA LEU A 905 16.61 -5.05 -8.16
C LEU A 905 15.65 -4.25 -9.05
N ASP A 906 15.92 -2.95 -9.25
CA ASP A 906 15.22 -2.04 -10.16
C ASP A 906 13.74 -1.74 -9.79
N ALA A 907 13.33 -1.91 -8.53
CA ALA A 907 12.01 -1.47 -8.08
C ALA A 907 11.93 0.07 -8.02
N PRO A 908 10.80 0.68 -8.42
CA PRO A 908 10.65 2.14 -8.40
C PRO A 908 10.53 2.69 -6.97
N SER A 909 11.06 3.90 -6.73
CA SER A 909 10.96 4.62 -5.44
C SER A 909 9.54 5.07 -5.09
N ARG A 910 8.65 5.04 -6.08
CA ARG A 910 7.28 5.56 -6.06
C ARG A 910 7.19 7.08 -6.03
N GLU A 911 8.28 7.85 -6.10
CA GLU A 911 8.22 9.32 -6.14
C GLU A 911 7.59 9.87 -7.43
N SER A 912 7.65 9.11 -8.53
CA SER A 912 7.07 9.47 -9.82
C SER A 912 6.28 8.31 -10.44
N CYS A 913 5.35 8.64 -11.32
CA CYS A 913 4.53 7.67 -12.04
C CYS A 913 5.44 6.74 -12.86
N THR A 914 5.31 5.43 -12.67
CA THR A 914 6.13 4.44 -13.37
C THR A 914 5.25 3.40 -14.04
N VAL A 915 5.15 3.45 -15.37
CA VAL A 915 4.34 2.52 -16.19
C VAL A 915 5.17 1.50 -16.97
N ARG A 916 6.50 1.67 -16.95
CA ARG A 916 7.49 0.72 -17.45
C ARG A 916 8.61 0.62 -16.42
N ARG A 917 8.89 -0.61 -15.96
CA ARG A 917 10.04 -0.88 -15.10
C ARG A 917 11.27 -1.13 -15.97
N GLU A 918 12.39 -0.56 -15.56
CA GLU A 918 13.70 -0.95 -16.08
C GLU A 918 14.08 -2.33 -15.52
N ARG A 919 14.85 -3.11 -16.29
CA ARG A 919 15.37 -4.40 -15.84
C ARG A 919 16.85 -4.50 -16.19
N THR A 920 17.67 -4.52 -15.16
CA THR A 920 19.11 -4.72 -15.28
C THR A 920 19.50 -6.10 -14.74
N ASN A 921 20.67 -6.59 -15.17
CA ASN A 921 21.34 -7.76 -14.63
C ASN A 921 22.78 -7.34 -14.29
N THR A 922 23.05 -7.06 -13.02
CA THR A 922 24.36 -6.55 -12.58
C THR A 922 25.04 -7.51 -11.59
N PRO A 923 26.38 -7.52 -11.52
CA PRO A 923 27.09 -8.31 -10.51
C PRO A 923 26.69 -7.96 -9.07
N LEU A 924 26.30 -6.71 -8.81
CA LEU A 924 25.83 -6.27 -7.49
C LEU A 924 24.55 -6.99 -7.07
N GLN A 925 23.62 -7.23 -8.00
CA GLN A 925 22.40 -7.98 -7.72
C GLN A 925 22.71 -9.43 -7.31
N ALA A 926 23.60 -10.11 -8.04
CA ALA A 926 24.02 -11.47 -7.69
C ALA A 926 24.73 -11.52 -6.32
N LEU A 927 25.56 -10.50 -6.00
CA LEU A 927 26.19 -10.38 -4.69
C LEU A 927 25.17 -10.13 -3.57
N MET A 928 24.14 -9.33 -3.83
CA MET A 928 23.07 -9.08 -2.87
C MET A 928 22.32 -10.37 -2.53
N LEU A 929 21.93 -11.17 -3.53
CA LEU A 929 21.25 -12.46 -3.31
C LEU A 929 22.08 -13.46 -2.49
N MET A 930 23.42 -13.39 -2.56
CA MET A 930 24.29 -14.27 -1.76
C MET A 930 24.46 -13.83 -0.32
N ASN A 931 24.38 -12.52 -0.04
CA ASN A 931 24.85 -11.95 1.23
C ASN A 931 23.75 -11.28 2.05
N ASP A 932 22.62 -10.93 1.46
CA ASP A 932 21.53 -10.30 2.20
C ASP A 932 20.95 -11.27 3.24
N PRO A 933 20.78 -10.85 4.51
CA PRO A 933 20.31 -11.72 5.59
C PRO A 933 19.00 -12.45 5.29
N GLN A 934 18.06 -11.82 4.58
CA GLN A 934 16.77 -12.44 4.25
C GLN A 934 16.93 -13.59 3.24
N PHE A 935 17.89 -13.48 2.31
CA PHE A 935 18.17 -14.56 1.34
C PHE A 935 19.00 -15.69 1.96
N VAL A 936 19.89 -15.38 2.90
CA VAL A 936 20.61 -16.38 3.69
C VAL A 936 19.64 -17.15 4.60
N GLU A 937 18.67 -16.45 5.19
CA GLU A 937 17.59 -17.07 5.95
C GLU A 937 16.77 -18.03 5.10
N ALA A 938 16.29 -17.57 3.94
CA ALA A 938 15.53 -18.39 3.01
C ALA A 938 16.35 -19.61 2.54
N ALA A 939 17.65 -19.44 2.30
CA ALA A 939 18.56 -20.54 1.97
C ALA A 939 18.65 -21.58 3.11
N ARG A 940 18.75 -21.12 4.37
CA ARG A 940 18.78 -22.03 5.52
C ARG A 940 17.46 -22.79 5.68
N ALA A 941 16.32 -22.10 5.57
CA ALA A 941 15.02 -22.73 5.63
C ALA A 941 14.81 -23.74 4.47
N LEU A 942 15.24 -23.40 3.25
CA LEU A 942 15.23 -24.32 2.11
C LEU A 942 16.14 -25.54 2.33
N ALA A 943 17.33 -25.36 2.91
CA ALA A 943 18.24 -26.44 3.27
C ALA A 943 17.60 -27.41 4.28
N ASN A 944 16.94 -26.87 5.30
CA ASN A 944 16.23 -27.66 6.30
C ASN A 944 15.11 -28.50 5.66
N ARG A 945 14.35 -27.90 4.75
CA ARG A 945 13.35 -28.63 3.96
C ARG A 945 13.99 -29.70 3.08
N ALA A 946 15.11 -29.41 2.41
CA ALA A 946 15.80 -30.40 1.59
C ALA A 946 16.24 -31.61 2.42
N ILE A 947 16.73 -31.40 3.64
CA ILE A 947 17.13 -32.48 4.56
C ILE A 947 15.93 -33.30 5.03
N GLN A 948 14.79 -32.66 5.31
CA GLN A 948 13.58 -33.31 5.85
C GLN A 948 12.70 -33.98 4.78
N GLU A 949 12.55 -33.34 3.62
CA GLU A 949 11.61 -33.72 2.56
C GLU A 949 12.30 -34.36 1.34
N GLY A 950 13.60 -34.12 1.15
CA GLY A 950 14.36 -34.55 -0.03
C GLY A 950 14.88 -36.00 0.01
N GLY A 951 14.65 -36.73 1.10
CA GLY A 951 15.07 -38.11 1.28
C GLY A 951 16.46 -38.27 1.94
N ASP A 952 16.95 -39.51 1.94
CA ASP A 952 18.08 -39.90 2.79
C ASP A 952 19.47 -39.67 2.16
N SER A 953 19.57 -39.56 0.83
CA SER A 953 20.86 -39.41 0.13
C SER A 953 21.12 -37.96 -0.28
N ALA A 954 22.40 -37.60 -0.46
CA ALA A 954 22.75 -36.26 -0.92
C ALA A 954 22.19 -35.98 -2.33
N GLU A 955 22.19 -36.98 -3.20
CA GLU A 955 21.63 -36.91 -4.54
C GLU A 955 20.13 -36.68 -4.52
N SER A 956 19.38 -37.38 -3.65
CA SER A 956 17.93 -37.22 -3.55
C SER A 956 17.55 -35.82 -3.03
N ARG A 957 18.28 -35.33 -2.02
CA ARG A 957 18.10 -33.97 -1.46
C ARG A 957 18.41 -32.88 -2.48
N ALA A 958 19.52 -33.01 -3.21
CA ALA A 958 19.91 -32.08 -4.26
C ALA A 958 18.90 -32.07 -5.41
N ALA A 959 18.47 -33.25 -5.89
CA ALA A 959 17.46 -33.36 -6.94
C ALA A 959 16.12 -32.75 -6.52
N TRP A 960 15.69 -32.99 -5.27
CA TRP A 960 14.46 -32.42 -4.72
C TRP A 960 14.52 -30.89 -4.65
N MET A 961 15.62 -30.34 -4.12
CA MET A 961 15.82 -28.89 -3.97
C MET A 961 15.85 -28.18 -5.33
N LEU A 962 16.59 -28.74 -6.30
CA LEU A 962 16.63 -28.23 -7.67
C LEU A 962 15.25 -28.31 -8.32
N LYS A 963 14.52 -29.42 -8.15
CA LYS A 963 13.17 -29.57 -8.68
C LYS A 963 12.18 -28.56 -8.10
N LEU A 964 12.27 -28.29 -6.79
CA LEU A 964 11.45 -27.29 -6.13
C LEU A 964 11.69 -25.90 -6.71
N CYS A 965 12.95 -25.50 -6.89
CA CYS A 965 13.31 -24.16 -7.35
C CYS A 965 13.15 -23.96 -8.86
N LEU A 966 13.41 -25.00 -9.67
CA LEU A 966 13.39 -24.96 -11.14
C LEU A 966 12.07 -25.42 -11.75
N SER A 967 11.19 -26.05 -10.97
CA SER A 967 9.90 -26.62 -11.40
C SER A 967 10.01 -27.70 -12.49
N ARG A 968 11.21 -28.27 -12.69
CA ARG A 968 11.51 -29.37 -13.63
C ARG A 968 12.44 -30.38 -12.97
N GLU A 969 12.57 -31.58 -13.55
CA GLU A 969 13.61 -32.50 -13.11
C GLU A 969 15.00 -31.91 -13.33
N ALA A 970 15.88 -32.11 -12.34
CA ALA A 970 17.29 -31.78 -12.44
C ALA A 970 18.00 -32.84 -13.30
N THR A 971 19.00 -32.40 -14.05
CA THR A 971 19.89 -33.31 -14.77
C THR A 971 20.89 -33.96 -13.81
N ASP A 972 21.42 -35.13 -14.17
CA ASP A 972 22.43 -35.83 -13.36
C ASP A 972 23.67 -34.95 -13.10
N THR A 973 24.04 -34.09 -14.05
CA THR A 973 25.14 -33.14 -13.90
C THR A 973 24.83 -32.05 -12.87
N GLU A 974 23.63 -31.47 -12.90
CA GLU A 974 23.21 -30.46 -11.91
C GLU A 974 23.21 -31.04 -10.50
N VAL A 975 22.68 -32.27 -10.34
CA VAL A 975 22.69 -32.98 -9.06
C VAL A 975 24.13 -33.25 -8.59
N ALA A 976 24.99 -33.75 -9.47
CA ALA A 976 26.38 -34.08 -9.13
C ALA A 976 27.18 -32.86 -8.66
N GLU A 977 27.00 -31.69 -9.30
CA GLU A 977 27.70 -30.46 -8.88
C GLU A 977 27.22 -29.94 -7.52
N VAL A 978 25.91 -30.01 -7.23
CA VAL A 978 25.38 -29.65 -5.91
C VAL A 978 25.92 -30.60 -4.82
N VAL A 979 25.90 -31.91 -5.06
CA VAL A 979 26.42 -32.90 -4.10
C VAL A 979 27.91 -32.70 -3.84
N LYS A 980 28.69 -32.40 -4.88
CA LYS A 980 30.12 -32.08 -4.77
C LYS A 980 30.35 -30.81 -3.94
N LEU A 981 29.55 -29.77 -4.14
CA LEU A 981 29.60 -28.56 -3.32
C LEU A 981 29.30 -28.86 -1.85
N VAL A 982 28.22 -29.60 -1.56
CA VAL A 982 27.85 -29.98 -0.19
C VAL A 982 28.98 -30.76 0.49
N ALA A 983 29.60 -31.72 -0.20
CA ALA A 983 30.71 -32.49 0.36
C ALA A 983 31.91 -31.59 0.73
N ALA A 984 32.31 -30.68 -0.17
CA ALA A 984 33.41 -29.75 0.06
C ALA A 984 33.09 -28.74 1.19
N ALA A 985 31.86 -28.21 1.21
CA ALA A 985 31.39 -27.29 2.23
C ALA A 985 31.32 -27.97 3.61
N ARG A 986 30.89 -29.24 3.68
CA ARG A 986 30.85 -30.00 4.92
C ARG A 986 32.25 -30.22 5.50
N GLU A 987 33.24 -30.54 4.66
CA GLU A 987 34.64 -30.65 5.10
C GLU A 987 35.16 -29.30 5.66
N HIS A 988 34.85 -28.19 4.97
CA HIS A 988 35.21 -26.85 5.43
C HIS A 988 34.59 -26.49 6.79
N PHE A 989 33.28 -26.65 6.94
CA PHE A 989 32.56 -26.30 8.17
C PHE A 989 32.83 -27.26 9.33
N ALA A 990 33.21 -28.51 9.05
CA ALA A 990 33.71 -29.42 10.08
C ALA A 990 35.10 -28.98 10.60
N ALA A 991 35.94 -28.42 9.73
CA ALA A 991 37.24 -27.87 10.11
C ALA A 991 37.15 -26.49 10.79
N ASP A 992 36.10 -25.70 10.51
CA ASP A 992 35.81 -24.42 11.15
C ASP A 992 34.36 -24.32 11.66
N PRO A 993 34.09 -24.88 12.86
CA PRO A 993 32.76 -24.83 13.47
C PRO A 993 32.24 -23.41 13.73
N LYS A 994 33.13 -22.41 13.88
CA LYS A 994 32.70 -21.01 14.10
C LYS A 994 32.13 -20.41 12.84
N ALA A 995 32.68 -20.74 11.67
CA ALA A 995 32.11 -20.32 10.39
C ALA A 995 30.73 -20.94 10.16
N ALA A 996 30.54 -22.21 10.56
CA ALA A 996 29.25 -22.87 10.50
C ALA A 996 28.22 -22.20 11.43
N GLU A 997 28.61 -21.91 12.68
CA GLU A 997 27.78 -21.18 13.64
C GLU A 997 27.40 -19.80 13.10
N ALA A 998 28.35 -19.05 12.53
CA ALA A 998 28.10 -17.72 11.96
C ALA A 998 27.11 -17.75 10.79
N LEU A 999 27.23 -18.72 9.86
CA LEU A 999 26.27 -18.89 8.75
C LEU A 999 24.87 -19.27 9.26
N LEU A 1000 24.81 -20.07 10.32
CA LEU A 1000 23.57 -20.55 10.94
C LEU A 1000 23.02 -19.60 12.02
N ALA A 1001 23.66 -18.46 12.29
CA ALA A 1001 23.26 -17.51 13.34
C ALA A 1001 22.08 -16.60 12.93
N VAL A 1002 21.29 -16.98 11.93
CA VAL A 1002 20.12 -16.21 11.46
C VAL A 1002 18.88 -16.59 12.28
N ASP A 1003 18.31 -15.61 12.99
CA ASP A 1003 17.46 -15.77 14.19
C ASP A 1003 16.05 -16.35 13.97
N THR A 1004 15.55 -16.38 12.73
CA THR A 1004 14.13 -16.64 12.43
C THR A 1004 13.85 -17.95 11.69
N ALA A 1005 14.88 -18.67 11.24
CA ALA A 1005 14.72 -20.02 10.68
C ALA A 1005 14.40 -21.06 11.78
N PRO A 1006 13.54 -22.08 11.54
CA PRO A 1006 13.24 -23.13 12.51
C PRO A 1006 14.54 -23.79 13.02
N LYS A 1007 14.71 -23.86 14.36
CA LYS A 1007 15.88 -24.50 14.97
C LYS A 1007 15.83 -26.01 14.75
N ASP A 1008 16.91 -26.54 14.20
CA ASP A 1008 17.06 -27.96 13.91
C ASP A 1008 16.98 -28.79 15.18
N LYS A 1009 16.13 -29.81 15.20
CA LYS A 1009 16.30 -30.92 16.12
C LYS A 1009 17.04 -32.01 15.37
N GLU A 1010 18.28 -32.30 15.79
CA GLU A 1010 19.07 -33.49 15.43
C GLU A 1010 19.85 -33.48 14.09
N VAL A 1011 20.23 -32.34 13.52
CA VAL A 1011 21.14 -32.27 12.35
C VAL A 1011 22.55 -31.84 12.76
N ASP A 1012 23.58 -32.47 12.21
CA ASP A 1012 24.98 -32.06 12.38
C ASP A 1012 25.21 -30.64 11.85
N MET A 1013 25.89 -29.79 12.62
CA MET A 1013 26.04 -28.37 12.32
C MET A 1013 26.82 -28.11 11.01
N ALA A 1014 27.85 -28.91 10.73
CA ALA A 1014 28.61 -28.77 9.49
C ALA A 1014 27.78 -29.21 8.28
N ASP A 1015 26.92 -30.23 8.44
CA ASP A 1015 25.97 -30.63 7.41
C ASP A 1015 24.90 -29.56 7.14
N ALA A 1016 24.30 -29.00 8.20
CA ALA A 1016 23.32 -27.93 8.07
C ALA A 1016 23.90 -26.68 7.36
N ALA A 1017 25.12 -26.28 7.71
CA ALA A 1017 25.83 -25.18 7.06
C ALA A 1017 26.15 -25.49 5.58
N ALA A 1018 26.58 -26.72 5.28
CA ALA A 1018 26.88 -27.15 3.92
C ALA A 1018 25.64 -27.11 3.00
N TRP A 1019 24.50 -27.60 3.49
CA TRP A 1019 23.24 -27.53 2.75
C TRP A 1019 22.72 -26.10 2.63
N THR A 1020 22.91 -25.25 3.64
CA THR A 1020 22.57 -23.81 3.58
C THR A 1020 23.35 -23.12 2.46
N LEU A 1021 24.65 -23.40 2.33
CA LEU A 1021 25.47 -22.85 1.24
C LEU A 1021 25.00 -23.35 -0.14
N ALA A 1022 24.64 -24.63 -0.25
CA ALA A 1022 24.10 -25.20 -1.49
C ALA A 1022 22.74 -24.59 -1.87
N ALA A 1023 21.85 -24.39 -0.91
CA ALA A 1023 20.57 -23.71 -1.10
C ALA A 1023 20.75 -22.26 -1.53
N ASN A 1024 21.72 -21.54 -0.95
CA ASN A 1024 22.06 -20.17 -1.34
C ASN A 1024 22.53 -20.10 -2.80
N LEU A 1025 23.38 -21.04 -3.23
CA LEU A 1025 23.76 -21.17 -4.64
C LEU A 1025 22.54 -21.40 -5.53
N VAL A 1026 21.66 -22.34 -5.18
CA VAL A 1026 20.48 -22.68 -5.97
C VAL A 1026 19.54 -21.48 -6.12
N LEU A 1027 19.27 -20.74 -5.04
CA LEU A 1027 18.44 -19.54 -5.07
C LEU A 1027 19.01 -18.42 -5.96
N ASN A 1028 20.32 -18.44 -6.22
CA ASN A 1028 21.01 -17.45 -7.06
C ASN A 1028 21.26 -17.94 -8.51
N LEU A 1029 20.71 -19.08 -8.92
CA LEU A 1029 20.82 -19.53 -10.31
C LEU A 1029 20.03 -18.61 -11.26
N ASP A 1030 20.60 -18.33 -12.44
CA ASP A 1030 19.94 -17.54 -13.50
C ASP A 1030 18.53 -18.07 -13.82
N GLU A 1031 18.34 -19.39 -13.87
CA GLU A 1031 17.02 -20.00 -14.13
C GLU A 1031 16.04 -19.85 -12.96
N VAL A 1032 16.52 -19.74 -11.71
CA VAL A 1032 15.67 -19.49 -10.55
C VAL A 1032 15.19 -18.04 -10.57
N ILE A 1033 16.07 -17.07 -10.82
CA ILE A 1033 15.70 -15.64 -10.86
C ILE A 1033 15.08 -15.18 -12.19
N THR A 1034 14.88 -16.08 -13.15
CA THR A 1034 14.32 -15.80 -14.47
C THR A 1034 12.97 -16.48 -14.65
N LYS A 1035 12.02 -15.74 -15.23
CA LYS A 1035 10.82 -16.35 -15.78
C LYS A 1035 11.21 -17.12 -17.05
N ASN A 1036 10.97 -18.42 -17.08
CA ASN A 1036 11.30 -19.30 -18.21
C ASN A 1036 10.10 -20.12 -18.66
#